data_AF-A0A8S4B1B9-F1
#
_entry.id   AF-A0A8S4B1B9-F1
#
_cell.length_a   1.000
_cell.length_b   1.000
_cell.length_c   1.000
_cell.angle_alpha   90.00
_cell.angle_beta   90.00
_cell.angle_gamma   90.00
#
_symmetry.space_group_name_H-M   'P 1'
#
loop_
_entity.id
_entity.type
_entity.pdbx_description
1 polymer ?
#
loop_
_entity_poly.entity_id
_entity_poly.type
_entity_poly.pdbx_seq_one_letter_code
_entity_poly.pdbx_strand_id
1 'polypeptide(L)'
;MADDYRRQGLELERRIFELDIKCSSLRAEKQDDDYLQNASAILDKLKGFYRQGGESSNLSKLLQDYTQVILDITFYEENKLVDQEFPEDCSPFKIQQLLQDLTEPEVLVARLAPAQEVQSVLGLELLECLYWRRGALLYMYCHTLHQRKQWIKKNKETFLKCIQEGVRYLMRMLQVRNSVKLNDGVVLHDSATASILSEGIFSDTHLLTMMYIGEMCFWAVKYEDCSADTTDRKEDRLQFRDIGTQILNKYVLACEGPLQGQGWNTENAKEILIMTEKIQQLESLVIRSLQRFKRRYFPHVVNNDDFTKVEEPGKEEPREGFLEILPMGLQFLIMSFLSPVDICHLGATSRYWRAMVRDPLLWRYFLLRDMPYWSSIDHLTMPQLDLLDVPLISEDENLEDREEGDLKEREWKLDYMSEYLKGCPSCRQQWVPTRPAYGVVTSFLQYLVPSSEPRYAMFGPGMEQLDVSLVTRLMHSPDVLPVSGTPQRQINGVGSGISYIFNNQHKFNILTLYSTNRAERERARVQQQSTSSKLFTFEGTDESGLPVYSPAPQVQQVCQVVDGFIYVANAESAGGDEKEEVAQIRAVLNCEGDHKAKPLLVLCCISREQPETHSTRTPCVYMAKRLRLPQLSLPWMVQDTVAESLSGLLDGVSWLLGCSGVRMGASH
;
A
#
# COMPACT_ATOMS: atom_id res chain seq x y z
N MET A 1 -51.56 28.73 0.85
CA MET A 1 -51.37 28.69 2.33
C MET A 1 -52.13 27.54 2.97
N ALA A 2 -53.46 27.57 3.21
CA ALA A 2 -54.16 26.44 3.87
C ALA A 2 -54.13 25.11 3.07
N ASP A 3 -54.18 25.17 1.74
CA ASP A 3 -54.04 23.99 0.86
C ASP A 3 -52.60 23.46 0.78
N ASP A 4 -51.59 24.32 0.94
CA ASP A 4 -50.17 23.91 0.92
C ASP A 4 -49.82 23.15 2.20
N TYR A 5 -50.27 23.61 3.37
CA TYR A 5 -50.07 22.92 4.65
C TYR A 5 -50.74 21.54 4.67
N ARG A 6 -51.92 21.38 4.05
CA ARG A 6 -52.57 20.06 3.90
C ARG A 6 -51.79 19.13 2.97
N ARG A 7 -51.27 19.63 1.85
CA ARG A 7 -50.46 18.83 0.91
C ARG A 7 -49.14 18.37 1.54
N GLN A 8 -48.48 19.25 2.29
CA GLN A 8 -47.24 18.98 3.01
C GLN A 8 -47.42 17.89 4.10
N GLY A 9 -48.52 17.95 4.86
CA GLY A 9 -48.84 16.92 5.85
C GLY A 9 -49.09 15.53 5.25
N LEU A 10 -49.78 15.48 4.10
CA LEU A 10 -50.08 14.23 3.37
C LEU A 10 -48.83 13.58 2.75
N GLU A 11 -47.84 14.36 2.33
CA GLU A 11 -46.58 13.82 1.79
C GLU A 11 -45.75 13.13 2.88
N LEU A 12 -45.59 13.76 4.04
CA LEU A 12 -44.87 13.18 5.18
C LEU A 12 -45.59 11.93 5.72
N GLU A 13 -46.93 11.94 5.79
CA GLU A 13 -47.72 10.77 6.17
C GLU A 13 -47.50 9.59 5.22
N ARG A 14 -47.49 9.84 3.91
CA ARG A 14 -47.18 8.82 2.91
C ARG A 14 -45.77 8.24 3.09
N ARG A 15 -44.76 9.08 3.35
CA ARG A 15 -43.38 8.62 3.57
C ARG A 15 -43.24 7.77 4.83
N ILE A 16 -43.89 8.17 5.92
CA ILE A 16 -43.95 7.39 7.16
C ILE A 16 -44.55 6.01 6.90
N PHE A 17 -45.62 5.93 6.10
CA PHE A 17 -46.24 4.66 5.72
C PHE A 17 -45.31 3.77 4.87
N GLU A 18 -44.59 4.34 3.91
CA GLU A 18 -43.60 3.62 3.10
C GLU A 18 -42.46 3.07 3.97
N LEU A 19 -41.95 3.85 4.92
CA LEU A 19 -40.93 3.40 5.88
C LEU A 19 -41.44 2.32 6.83
N ASP A 20 -42.70 2.40 7.24
CA ASP A 20 -43.31 1.41 8.13
C ASP A 20 -43.41 0.03 7.49
N ILE A 21 -43.79 -0.02 6.21
CA ILE A 21 -43.78 -1.26 5.42
C ILE A 21 -42.37 -1.82 5.32
N LYS A 22 -41.39 -0.95 5.00
CA LYS A 22 -39.97 -1.35 4.90
C LYS A 22 -39.44 -1.90 6.23
N CYS A 23 -39.68 -1.20 7.33
CA CYS A 23 -39.28 -1.61 8.68
C CYS A 23 -39.92 -2.95 9.08
N SER A 24 -41.22 -3.11 8.82
CA SER A 24 -41.94 -4.35 9.10
C SER A 24 -41.38 -5.54 8.30
N SER A 25 -41.04 -5.33 7.03
CA SER A 25 -40.41 -6.34 6.18
C SER A 25 -39.05 -6.77 6.72
N LEU A 26 -38.20 -5.82 7.14
CA LEU A 26 -36.87 -6.12 7.67
C LEU A 26 -36.93 -6.82 9.03
N ARG A 27 -37.88 -6.44 9.90
CA ARG A 27 -38.13 -7.14 11.18
C ARG A 27 -38.62 -8.56 11.00
N ALA A 28 -39.33 -8.85 9.91
CA ALA A 28 -39.71 -10.23 9.59
C ALA A 28 -38.49 -11.11 9.25
N GLU A 29 -37.42 -10.52 8.69
CA GLU A 29 -36.14 -11.22 8.46
C GLU A 29 -35.36 -11.45 9.77
N LYS A 30 -35.31 -10.45 10.65
CA LYS A 30 -34.60 -10.52 11.93
C LYS A 30 -35.37 -9.76 13.03
N GLN A 31 -36.04 -10.52 13.89
CA GLN A 31 -36.96 -9.95 14.90
C GLN A 31 -36.24 -9.26 16.07
N ASP A 32 -35.04 -9.69 16.42
CA ASP A 32 -34.33 -9.25 17.65
C ASP A 32 -33.31 -8.13 17.41
N ASP A 33 -33.43 -7.35 16.33
CA ASP A 33 -32.51 -6.26 16.04
C ASP A 33 -32.92 -4.95 16.76
N ASP A 34 -32.06 -4.45 17.66
CA ASP A 34 -32.35 -3.29 18.51
C ASP A 34 -32.67 -2.02 17.69
N TYR A 35 -31.99 -1.80 16.56
CA TYR A 35 -32.22 -0.61 15.72
C TYR A 35 -33.58 -0.68 15.03
N LEU A 36 -33.95 -1.85 14.50
CA LEU A 36 -35.28 -2.02 13.88
C LEU A 36 -36.42 -1.92 14.91
N GLN A 37 -36.19 -2.36 16.15
CA GLN A 37 -37.16 -2.19 17.25
C GLN A 37 -37.32 -0.70 17.62
N ASN A 38 -36.21 0.04 17.73
CA ASN A 38 -36.25 1.48 17.98
C ASN A 38 -36.96 2.24 16.86
N ALA A 39 -36.63 1.94 15.60
CA ALA A 39 -37.27 2.50 14.41
C ALA A 39 -38.79 2.26 14.43
N SER A 40 -39.22 1.04 14.74
CA SER A 40 -40.64 0.71 14.87
C SER A 40 -41.34 1.51 15.98
N ALA A 41 -40.69 1.66 17.15
CA ALA A 41 -41.26 2.42 18.26
C ALA A 41 -41.41 3.91 17.94
N ILE A 42 -40.46 4.49 17.18
CA ILE A 42 -40.54 5.88 16.73
C ILE A 42 -41.62 6.03 15.64
N LEU A 43 -41.72 5.08 14.71
CA LEU A 43 -42.77 5.07 13.68
C LEU A 43 -44.18 5.04 14.28
N ASP A 44 -44.41 4.28 15.35
CA ASP A 44 -45.70 4.24 16.03
C ASP A 44 -46.05 5.57 16.72
N LYS A 45 -45.04 6.28 17.26
CA LYS A 45 -45.21 7.65 17.74
C LYS A 45 -45.57 8.60 16.59
N LEU A 46 -44.85 8.52 15.48
CA LEU A 46 -45.10 9.32 14.27
C LEU A 46 -46.52 9.15 13.73
N LYS A 47 -47.02 7.91 13.64
CA LYS A 47 -48.42 7.62 13.25
C LYS A 47 -49.44 8.16 14.27
N GLY A 48 -49.09 8.13 15.56
CA GLY A 48 -49.94 8.66 16.64
C GLY A 48 -50.24 10.15 16.49
N PHE A 49 -49.27 10.94 16.03
CA PHE A 49 -49.42 12.39 15.83
C PHE A 49 -50.48 12.74 14.77
N TYR A 50 -50.57 11.98 13.69
CA TYR A 50 -51.56 12.21 12.63
C TYR A 50 -52.98 11.82 13.03
N ARG A 51 -53.12 10.81 13.91
CA ARG A 51 -54.43 10.36 14.39
C ARG A 51 -55.11 11.34 15.35
N GLN A 52 -54.35 12.19 16.05
CA GLN A 52 -54.87 13.07 17.10
C GLN A 52 -55.16 14.52 16.68
N GLY A 53 -55.01 14.88 15.39
CA GLY A 53 -55.41 16.21 14.90
C GLY A 53 -54.72 17.37 15.64
N GLY A 54 -53.43 17.22 15.96
CA GLY A 54 -52.71 18.10 16.87
C GLY A 54 -52.37 19.48 16.29
N GLU A 55 -53.04 20.50 16.83
CA GLU A 55 -52.65 21.91 16.75
C GLU A 55 -51.18 22.10 17.19
N SER A 56 -50.37 22.74 16.35
CA SER A 56 -48.97 23.17 16.61
C SER A 56 -47.96 22.07 16.98
N SER A 57 -47.91 20.96 16.26
CA SER A 57 -46.73 20.08 16.32
C SER A 57 -45.51 20.76 15.66
N ASN A 58 -44.37 20.74 16.35
CA ASN A 58 -43.12 21.29 15.83
C ASN A 58 -42.64 20.40 14.66
N LEU A 59 -42.83 20.86 13.43
CA LEU A 59 -42.40 20.19 12.19
C LEU A 59 -40.93 19.73 12.25
N SER A 60 -40.06 20.50 12.90
CA SER A 60 -38.65 20.12 13.12
C SER A 60 -38.54 18.82 13.92
N LYS A 61 -39.30 18.65 15.00
CA LYS A 61 -39.25 17.42 15.81
C LYS A 61 -39.76 16.21 15.03
N LEU A 62 -40.82 16.38 14.23
CA LEU A 62 -41.33 15.31 13.37
C LEU A 62 -40.29 14.89 12.32
N LEU A 63 -39.60 15.85 11.69
CA LEU A 63 -38.56 15.57 10.71
C LEU A 63 -37.30 14.96 11.33
N GLN A 64 -36.94 15.35 12.56
CA GLN A 64 -35.87 14.72 13.32
C GLN A 64 -36.18 13.26 13.65
N ASP A 65 -37.38 12.98 14.18
CA ASP A 65 -37.81 11.62 14.51
C ASP A 65 -37.90 10.74 13.24
N TYR A 66 -38.37 11.30 12.13
CA TYR A 66 -38.37 10.65 10.83
C TYR A 66 -36.95 10.35 10.32
N THR A 67 -36.02 11.30 10.48
CA THR A 67 -34.61 11.12 10.12
C THR A 67 -33.96 10.01 10.94
N GLN A 68 -34.27 9.95 12.25
CA GLN A 68 -33.77 8.88 13.12
C GLN A 68 -34.22 7.49 12.65
N VAL A 69 -35.49 7.35 12.22
CA VAL A 69 -36.00 6.09 11.66
C VAL A 69 -35.21 5.68 10.40
N ILE A 70 -34.91 6.62 9.52
CA ILE A 70 -34.08 6.35 8.33
C ILE A 70 -32.68 5.90 8.73
N LEU A 71 -32.05 6.58 9.68
CA LEU A 71 -30.72 6.22 10.18
C LEU A 71 -30.70 4.80 10.76
N ASP A 72 -31.68 4.44 11.58
CA ASP A 72 -31.76 3.11 12.20
C ASP A 72 -31.97 2.00 11.16
N ILE A 73 -32.90 2.20 10.22
CA ILE A 73 -33.18 1.22 9.14
C ILE A 73 -31.95 1.04 8.24
N THR A 74 -31.35 2.15 7.80
CA THR A 74 -30.17 2.10 6.93
C THR A 74 -28.94 1.56 7.67
N PHE A 75 -28.83 1.75 8.99
CA PHE A 75 -27.75 1.15 9.81
C PHE A 75 -27.78 -0.37 9.74
N TYR A 76 -28.96 -0.95 9.92
CA TYR A 76 -29.15 -2.39 9.75
C TYR A 76 -28.76 -2.88 8.35
N GLU A 77 -29.26 -2.21 7.30
CA GLU A 77 -29.00 -2.62 5.92
C GLU A 77 -27.53 -2.46 5.50
N GLU A 78 -26.84 -1.41 5.99
CA GLU A 78 -25.42 -1.20 5.74
C GLU A 78 -24.56 -2.27 6.42
N ASN A 79 -24.83 -2.60 7.68
CA ASN A 79 -24.10 -3.68 8.37
C ASN A 79 -24.27 -5.02 7.65
N LYS A 80 -25.47 -5.30 7.13
CA LYS A 80 -25.71 -6.50 6.31
C LYS A 80 -24.83 -6.54 5.05
N LEU A 81 -24.57 -5.39 4.41
CA LEU A 81 -23.65 -5.31 3.26
C LEU A 81 -22.19 -5.50 3.66
N VAL A 82 -21.79 -4.93 4.79
CA VAL A 82 -20.44 -5.08 5.35
C VAL A 82 -20.17 -6.54 5.70
N ASP A 83 -21.11 -7.20 6.40
CA ASP A 83 -21.02 -8.63 6.76
C ASP A 83 -20.93 -9.55 5.54
N GLN A 84 -21.45 -9.10 4.40
CA GLN A 84 -21.43 -9.83 3.12
C GLN A 84 -20.26 -9.42 2.21
N GLU A 85 -19.36 -8.55 2.69
CA GLU A 85 -18.22 -8.02 1.93
C GLU A 85 -18.62 -7.41 0.57
N PHE A 86 -19.75 -6.69 0.52
CA PHE A 86 -20.24 -6.03 -0.68
C PHE A 86 -20.24 -6.92 -1.95
N PRO A 87 -21.20 -7.86 -2.09
CA PRO A 87 -21.32 -8.74 -3.25
C PRO A 87 -21.47 -7.96 -4.57
N GLU A 88 -20.73 -8.35 -5.62
CA GLU A 88 -20.62 -7.57 -6.87
C GLU A 88 -21.93 -7.41 -7.64
N ASP A 89 -22.83 -8.38 -7.52
CA ASP A 89 -24.08 -8.48 -8.25
C ASP A 89 -25.16 -7.50 -7.75
N CYS A 90 -25.21 -7.26 -6.44
CA CYS A 90 -26.27 -6.45 -5.81
C CYS A 90 -25.78 -5.15 -5.17
N SER A 91 -24.49 -5.05 -4.80
CA SER A 91 -23.97 -3.90 -4.04
C SER A 91 -24.12 -2.55 -4.75
N PRO A 92 -23.84 -2.40 -6.05
CA PRO A 92 -23.96 -1.10 -6.71
C PRO A 92 -25.38 -0.52 -6.62
N PHE A 93 -26.39 -1.36 -6.85
CA PHE A 93 -27.80 -0.95 -6.73
C PHE A 93 -28.18 -0.66 -5.28
N LYS A 94 -27.76 -1.51 -4.34
CA LYS A 94 -28.11 -1.34 -2.93
C LYS A 94 -27.48 -0.10 -2.32
N ILE A 95 -26.23 0.21 -2.66
CA ILE A 95 -25.57 1.44 -2.21
C ILE A 95 -26.27 2.67 -2.77
N GLN A 96 -26.64 2.66 -4.05
CA GLN A 96 -27.39 3.77 -4.62
C GLN A 96 -28.73 3.99 -3.91
N GLN A 97 -29.44 2.91 -3.58
CA GLN A 97 -30.67 2.97 -2.79
C GLN A 97 -30.42 3.56 -1.39
N LEU A 98 -29.41 3.09 -0.67
CA LEU A 98 -29.08 3.58 0.68
C LEU A 98 -28.65 5.05 0.68
N LEU A 99 -27.86 5.48 -0.29
CA LEU A 99 -27.48 6.88 -0.45
C LEU A 99 -28.70 7.77 -0.75
N GLN A 100 -29.68 7.27 -1.51
CA GLN A 100 -30.92 7.96 -1.76
C GLN A 100 -31.77 8.07 -0.48
N ASP A 101 -31.91 6.98 0.27
CA ASP A 101 -32.63 6.95 1.55
C ASP A 101 -31.97 7.92 2.57
N LEU A 102 -30.64 7.94 2.67
CA LEU A 102 -29.89 8.86 3.54
C LEU A 102 -29.94 10.33 3.07
N THR A 103 -30.22 10.60 1.79
CA THR A 103 -30.37 11.98 1.27
C THR A 103 -31.81 12.49 1.41
N GLU A 104 -32.77 11.57 1.54
CA GLU A 104 -34.20 11.88 1.57
C GLU A 104 -34.62 12.84 2.70
N PRO A 105 -34.08 12.75 3.94
CA PRO A 105 -34.36 13.73 4.99
C PRO A 105 -34.07 15.18 4.59
N GLU A 106 -32.93 15.44 3.95
CA GLU A 106 -32.56 16.79 3.50
C GLU A 106 -33.51 17.29 2.42
N VAL A 107 -33.89 16.40 1.50
CA VAL A 107 -34.84 16.69 0.42
C VAL A 107 -36.23 16.98 0.98
N LEU A 108 -36.66 16.24 2.00
CA LEU A 108 -37.96 16.43 2.64
C LEU A 108 -38.01 17.74 3.42
N VAL A 109 -36.95 18.09 4.14
CA VAL A 109 -36.81 19.40 4.80
C VAL A 109 -36.86 20.54 3.79
N ALA A 110 -36.14 20.43 2.66
CA ALA A 110 -36.15 21.45 1.61
C ALA A 110 -37.54 21.67 0.99
N ARG A 111 -38.40 20.64 0.95
CA ARG A 111 -39.77 20.74 0.44
C ARG A 111 -40.77 21.25 1.46
N LEU A 112 -40.69 20.75 2.70
CA LEU A 112 -41.67 21.04 3.75
C LEU A 112 -41.35 22.33 4.51
N ALA A 113 -40.08 22.73 4.58
CA ALA A 113 -39.60 23.93 5.23
C ALA A 113 -38.60 24.72 4.35
N PRO A 114 -38.98 25.16 3.13
CA PRO A 114 -38.08 25.80 2.17
C PRO A 114 -37.47 27.13 2.65
N ALA A 115 -38.07 27.76 3.66
CA ALA A 115 -37.60 29.02 4.25
C ALA A 115 -36.60 28.83 5.40
N GLN A 116 -36.31 27.59 5.80
CA GLN A 116 -35.41 27.26 6.90
C GLN A 116 -34.20 26.48 6.37
N GLU A 117 -33.02 26.73 6.95
CA GLU A 117 -31.84 25.94 6.62
C GLU A 117 -31.98 24.52 7.17
N VAL A 118 -31.53 23.52 6.42
CA VAL A 118 -31.64 22.10 6.81
C VAL A 118 -31.06 21.85 8.21
N GLN A 119 -29.92 22.48 8.50
CA GLN A 119 -29.26 22.42 9.80
C GLN A 119 -30.13 22.96 10.95
N SER A 120 -30.93 24.00 10.72
CA SER A 120 -31.83 24.56 11.74
C SER A 120 -33.01 23.64 12.07
N VAL A 121 -33.42 22.81 11.12
CA VAL A 121 -34.56 21.89 11.26
C VAL A 121 -34.11 20.55 11.83
N LEU A 122 -33.07 19.92 11.26
CA LEU A 122 -32.58 18.61 11.70
C LEU A 122 -31.65 18.69 12.90
N GLY A 123 -31.00 19.82 13.13
CA GLY A 123 -29.94 19.97 14.13
C GLY A 123 -28.59 19.44 13.62
N LEU A 124 -27.54 19.80 14.37
CA LEU A 124 -26.15 19.48 14.02
C LEU A 124 -25.88 17.97 14.03
N GLU A 125 -26.33 17.27 15.07
CA GLU A 125 -25.99 15.86 15.29
C GLU A 125 -26.54 14.95 14.19
N LEU A 126 -27.82 15.12 13.82
CA LEU A 126 -28.43 14.30 12.76
C LEU A 126 -27.84 14.64 11.40
N LEU A 127 -27.60 15.91 11.10
CA LEU A 127 -27.03 16.31 9.82
C LEU A 127 -25.58 15.81 9.66
N GLU A 128 -24.77 15.93 10.70
CA GLU A 128 -23.42 15.38 10.77
C GLU A 128 -23.45 13.85 10.59
N CYS A 129 -24.37 13.16 11.27
CA CYS A 129 -24.57 11.72 11.13
C CYS A 129 -24.95 11.32 9.69
N LEU A 130 -25.86 12.05 9.03
CA LEU A 130 -26.23 11.76 7.64
C LEU A 130 -25.04 11.90 6.68
N TYR A 131 -24.21 12.93 6.84
CA TYR A 131 -23.00 13.09 6.03
C TYR A 131 -21.95 12.02 6.34
N TRP A 132 -21.71 11.72 7.62
CA TRP A 132 -20.84 10.65 8.07
C TRP A 132 -21.25 9.31 7.47
N ARG A 133 -22.52 8.92 7.60
CA ARG A 133 -23.06 7.62 7.16
C ARG A 133 -22.91 7.43 5.65
N ARG A 134 -23.20 8.47 4.84
CA ARG A 134 -23.00 8.41 3.38
C ARG A 134 -21.52 8.29 3.02
N GLY A 135 -20.66 9.07 3.66
CA GLY A 135 -19.22 9.04 3.44
C GLY A 135 -18.59 7.71 3.85
N ALA A 136 -18.94 7.20 5.04
CA ALA A 136 -18.47 5.94 5.58
C ALA A 136 -18.96 4.73 4.76
N LEU A 137 -20.21 4.73 4.29
CA LEU A 137 -20.71 3.68 3.39
C LEU A 137 -19.88 3.60 2.10
N LEU A 138 -19.62 4.76 1.48
CA LEU A 138 -18.78 4.83 0.28
C LEU A 138 -17.32 4.47 0.58
N TYR A 139 -16.79 4.88 1.73
CA TYR A 139 -15.47 4.46 2.18
C TYR A 139 -15.39 2.93 2.29
N MET A 140 -16.30 2.28 3.03
CA MET A 140 -16.30 0.83 3.25
C MET A 140 -16.45 0.06 1.93
N TYR A 141 -17.29 0.56 1.02
CA TYR A 141 -17.44 -0.01 -0.31
C TYR A 141 -16.16 0.14 -1.13
N CYS A 142 -15.59 1.34 -1.21
CA CYS A 142 -14.33 1.59 -1.93
C CYS A 142 -13.15 0.83 -1.31
N HIS A 143 -13.13 0.68 0.01
CA HIS A 143 -12.12 -0.07 0.75
C HIS A 143 -12.18 -1.55 0.35
N THR A 144 -13.38 -2.12 0.28
CA THR A 144 -13.62 -3.50 -0.19
C THR A 144 -13.32 -3.65 -1.69
N LEU A 145 -13.62 -2.64 -2.52
CA LEU A 145 -13.34 -2.69 -3.95
C LEU A 145 -11.88 -2.44 -4.31
N HIS A 146 -11.15 -1.66 -3.50
CA HIS A 146 -9.69 -1.56 -3.49
C HIS A 146 -9.04 -2.90 -3.10
N GLN A 147 -9.86 -3.88 -2.70
CA GLN A 147 -9.54 -5.31 -2.61
C GLN A 147 -9.87 -6.16 -3.88
N ARG A 148 -10.32 -5.60 -5.02
CA ARG A 148 -10.49 -6.29 -6.33
C ARG A 148 -9.82 -5.61 -7.57
N LYS A 149 -8.51 -5.82 -7.82
CA LYS A 149 -7.68 -5.09 -8.86
C LYS A 149 -8.24 -5.21 -10.26
N GLN A 150 -8.76 -6.40 -10.56
CA GLN A 150 -9.34 -6.71 -11.86
C GLN A 150 -10.66 -5.97 -12.08
N TRP A 151 -11.42 -5.71 -11.01
CA TRP A 151 -12.67 -4.96 -11.07
C TRP A 151 -12.38 -3.47 -11.31
N ILE A 152 -11.42 -2.88 -10.58
CA ILE A 152 -11.04 -1.47 -10.77
C ILE A 152 -10.54 -1.21 -12.19
N LYS A 153 -9.74 -2.12 -12.76
CA LYS A 153 -9.31 -2.01 -14.18
C LYS A 153 -10.48 -1.92 -15.16
N LYS A 154 -11.60 -2.58 -14.87
CA LYS A 154 -12.80 -2.58 -15.73
C LYS A 154 -13.76 -1.43 -15.41
N ASN A 155 -13.83 -0.98 -14.16
CA ASN A 155 -14.84 -0.04 -13.64
C ASN A 155 -14.22 1.21 -13.00
N LYS A 156 -13.07 1.64 -13.51
CA LYS A 156 -12.25 2.74 -12.97
C LYS A 156 -13.04 4.03 -12.75
N GLU A 157 -13.85 4.44 -13.73
CA GLU A 157 -14.66 5.67 -13.62
C GLU A 157 -15.67 5.59 -12.48
N THR A 158 -16.33 4.44 -12.32
CA THR A 158 -17.28 4.19 -11.24
C THR A 158 -16.58 4.25 -9.88
N PHE A 159 -15.40 3.63 -9.77
CA PHE A 159 -14.59 3.67 -8.54
C PHE A 159 -14.20 5.10 -8.15
N LEU A 160 -13.65 5.88 -9.10
CA LEU A 160 -13.25 7.26 -8.84
C LEU A 160 -14.45 8.15 -8.49
N LYS A 161 -15.62 7.92 -9.12
CA LYS A 161 -16.85 8.63 -8.77
C LYS A 161 -17.31 8.31 -7.34
N CYS A 162 -17.27 7.05 -6.92
CA CYS A 162 -17.59 6.67 -5.55
C CYS A 162 -16.62 7.32 -4.54
N ILE A 163 -15.33 7.37 -4.85
CA ILE A 163 -14.35 8.08 -4.02
C ILE A 163 -14.69 9.56 -3.92
N GLN A 164 -14.93 10.20 -5.06
CA GLN A 164 -15.21 11.63 -5.13
C GLN A 164 -16.44 12.02 -4.29
N GLU A 165 -17.53 11.28 -4.41
CA GLU A 165 -18.74 11.51 -3.61
C GLU A 165 -18.51 11.22 -2.13
N GLY A 166 -17.76 10.16 -1.79
CA GLY A 166 -17.42 9.83 -0.42
C GLY A 166 -16.62 10.93 0.26
N VAL A 167 -15.57 11.44 -0.40
CA VAL A 167 -14.77 12.57 0.10
C VAL A 167 -15.63 13.82 0.26
N ARG A 168 -16.53 14.13 -0.69
CA ARG A 168 -17.47 15.26 -0.55
C ARG A 168 -18.35 15.15 0.69
N TYR A 169 -18.93 13.99 0.95
CA TYR A 169 -19.79 13.80 2.12
C TYR A 169 -19.00 13.91 3.42
N LEU A 170 -17.81 13.30 3.49
CA LEU A 170 -16.94 13.38 4.66
C LEU A 170 -16.44 14.82 4.91
N MET A 171 -16.09 15.56 3.86
CA MET A 171 -15.75 16.98 3.99
C MET A 171 -16.93 17.82 4.50
N ARG A 172 -18.15 17.56 3.99
CA ARG A 172 -19.36 18.23 4.51
C ARG A 172 -19.60 17.90 5.97
N MET A 173 -19.38 16.65 6.39
CA MET A 173 -19.47 16.23 7.79
C MET A 173 -18.55 17.08 8.69
N LEU A 174 -17.27 17.25 8.31
CA LEU A 174 -16.32 18.09 9.05
C LEU A 174 -16.69 19.58 9.08
N GLN A 175 -17.56 20.03 8.18
CA GLN A 175 -18.00 21.44 8.07
C GLN A 175 -19.35 21.73 8.76
N VAL A 176 -20.07 20.70 9.25
CA VAL A 176 -21.36 20.90 9.92
C VAL A 176 -21.20 21.76 11.19
N ARG A 177 -20.10 21.55 11.92
CA ARG A 177 -19.75 22.34 13.11
C ARG A 177 -18.71 23.40 12.75
N ASN A 178 -18.98 24.64 13.13
CA ASN A 178 -17.98 25.71 13.00
C ASN A 178 -16.88 25.54 14.04
N SER A 179 -15.62 25.78 13.65
CA SER A 179 -14.49 25.90 14.58
C SER A 179 -14.80 26.94 15.66
N VAL A 180 -14.54 26.62 16.92
CA VAL A 180 -14.81 27.54 18.03
C VAL A 180 -13.84 28.71 17.93
N LYS A 181 -14.35 29.91 17.60
CA LYS A 181 -13.57 31.14 17.74
C LYS A 181 -13.40 31.41 19.24
N LEU A 182 -12.20 31.16 19.75
CA LEU A 182 -11.81 31.48 21.13
C LEU A 182 -11.79 33.00 21.31
N ASN A 183 -12.97 33.63 21.48
CA ASN A 183 -13.08 35.02 21.91
C ASN A 183 -13.33 35.06 23.43
N ASP A 184 -12.38 35.64 24.17
CA ASP A 184 -12.34 36.27 25.51
C ASP A 184 -13.34 35.94 26.65
N GLY A 185 -14.22 34.94 26.54
CA GLY A 185 -15.25 34.65 27.55
C GLY A 185 -15.36 33.20 28.02
N VAL A 186 -14.71 32.24 27.34
CA VAL A 186 -14.77 30.81 27.69
C VAL A 186 -13.41 30.37 28.22
N VAL A 187 -13.31 30.19 29.54
CA VAL A 187 -12.12 29.63 30.19
C VAL A 187 -12.17 28.12 30.00
N LEU A 188 -11.47 27.60 29.00
CA LEU A 188 -11.16 26.17 28.94
C LEU A 188 -10.02 25.89 29.92
N HIS A 189 -10.28 25.06 30.92
CA HIS A 189 -9.28 24.71 31.95
C HIS A 189 -8.16 23.81 31.40
N ASP A 190 -8.39 23.15 30.26
CA ASP A 190 -7.43 22.30 29.58
C ASP A 190 -7.04 22.89 28.21
N SER A 191 -5.77 23.22 28.07
CA SER A 191 -5.18 23.77 26.85
C SER A 191 -5.21 22.77 25.68
N ALA A 192 -5.16 21.45 25.96
CA ALA A 192 -5.20 20.42 24.93
C ALA A 192 -6.59 20.34 24.30
N THR A 193 -7.65 20.27 25.13
CA THR A 193 -9.05 20.32 24.68
C THR A 193 -9.36 21.61 23.91
N ALA A 194 -8.83 22.76 24.34
CA ALA A 194 -8.99 24.02 23.62
C ALA A 194 -8.38 24.00 22.21
N SER A 195 -7.19 23.41 22.07
CA SER A 195 -6.51 23.26 20.78
C SER A 195 -7.28 22.34 19.82
N ILE A 196 -7.86 21.25 20.33
CA ILE A 196 -8.64 20.29 19.52
C ILE A 196 -9.93 20.95 19.00
N LEU A 197 -10.63 21.71 19.86
CA LEU A 197 -11.87 22.39 19.50
C LEU A 197 -11.65 23.59 18.56
N SER A 198 -10.54 24.32 18.70
CA SER A 198 -10.17 25.38 17.74
C SER A 198 -9.88 24.81 16.36
N GLU A 199 -9.33 23.60 16.30
CA GLU A 199 -9.15 22.85 15.06
C GLU A 199 -10.45 22.22 14.53
N GLY A 200 -11.59 22.38 15.22
CA GLY A 200 -12.88 21.84 14.77
C GLY A 200 -12.99 20.32 14.87
N ILE A 201 -12.25 19.70 15.79
CA ILE A 201 -12.36 18.27 16.11
C ILE A 201 -13.25 18.15 17.34
N PHE A 202 -14.39 17.46 17.20
CA PHE A 202 -15.40 17.40 18.28
C PHE A 202 -15.70 15.97 18.77
N SER A 203 -15.22 14.94 18.08
CA SER A 203 -15.44 13.54 18.42
C SER A 203 -14.44 12.62 17.73
N ASP A 204 -14.34 11.38 18.19
CA ASP A 204 -13.56 10.31 17.54
C ASP A 204 -13.97 10.11 16.08
N THR A 205 -15.25 10.32 15.76
CA THR A 205 -15.77 10.27 14.39
C THR A 205 -15.12 11.31 13.48
N HIS A 206 -14.75 12.49 13.99
CA HIS A 206 -14.01 13.48 13.20
C HIS A 206 -12.60 12.99 12.85
N LEU A 207 -11.90 12.35 13.79
CA LEU A 207 -10.57 11.78 13.55
C LEU A 207 -10.64 10.64 12.53
N LEU A 208 -11.63 9.75 12.68
CA LEU A 208 -11.88 8.67 11.73
C LEU A 208 -12.24 9.21 10.34
N THR A 209 -13.04 10.28 10.29
CA THR A 209 -13.37 11.01 9.05
C THR A 209 -12.13 11.55 8.35
N MET A 210 -11.21 12.15 9.11
CA MET A 210 -9.95 12.65 8.55
C MET A 210 -9.11 11.52 7.96
N MET A 211 -9.01 10.39 8.65
CA MET A 211 -8.29 9.22 8.12
C MET A 211 -8.96 8.69 6.84
N TYR A 212 -10.28 8.52 6.85
CA TYR A 212 -11.03 8.02 5.68
C TYR A 212 -10.88 8.94 4.46
N ILE A 213 -10.93 10.26 4.66
CA ILE A 213 -10.64 11.23 3.58
C ILE A 213 -9.22 11.02 3.05
N GLY A 214 -8.23 10.91 3.94
CA GLY A 214 -6.83 10.73 3.56
C GLY A 214 -6.59 9.49 2.71
N GLU A 215 -7.12 8.35 3.13
CA GLU A 215 -7.00 7.08 2.39
C GLU A 215 -7.73 7.11 1.05
N MET A 216 -8.96 7.64 1.02
CA MET A 216 -9.73 7.76 -0.22
C MET A 216 -9.03 8.69 -1.22
N CYS A 217 -8.49 9.81 -0.75
CA CYS A 217 -7.67 10.71 -1.56
C CYS A 217 -6.41 10.02 -2.08
N PHE A 218 -5.73 9.23 -1.25
CA PHE A 218 -4.57 8.44 -1.67
C PHE A 218 -4.94 7.41 -2.73
N TRP A 219 -6.05 6.68 -2.57
CA TRP A 219 -6.55 5.76 -3.60
C TRP A 219 -6.91 6.51 -4.88
N ALA A 220 -7.59 7.66 -4.80
CA ALA A 220 -7.87 8.47 -5.99
C ALA A 220 -6.59 8.84 -6.73
N VAL A 221 -5.57 9.39 -6.04
CA VAL A 221 -4.29 9.75 -6.66
C VAL A 221 -3.59 8.55 -7.30
N LYS A 222 -3.67 7.38 -6.67
CA LYS A 222 -3.07 6.13 -7.18
C LYS A 222 -3.73 5.62 -8.46
N TYR A 223 -5.05 5.78 -8.59
CA TYR A 223 -5.81 5.28 -9.73
C TYR A 223 -6.21 6.38 -10.72
N GLU A 224 -6.03 7.66 -10.43
CA GLU A 224 -6.29 8.75 -11.37
C GLU A 224 -5.21 8.74 -12.46
N ASP A 225 -5.61 8.50 -13.72
CA ASP A 225 -4.70 8.78 -14.84
C ASP A 225 -4.59 10.30 -14.94
N CYS A 226 -3.38 10.85 -15.03
CA CYS A 226 -3.16 12.28 -15.30
C CYS A 226 -3.68 12.74 -16.70
N SER A 227 -4.53 11.95 -17.39
CA SER A 227 -4.86 12.11 -18.81
C SER A 227 -6.26 12.62 -19.13
N ALA A 228 -7.04 13.14 -18.18
CA ALA A 228 -8.37 13.66 -18.49
C ALA A 228 -8.38 15.19 -18.57
N ASP A 229 -7.71 15.72 -19.59
CA ASP A 229 -8.04 17.04 -20.16
C ASP A 229 -9.29 16.85 -21.04
N THR A 230 -10.45 16.72 -20.39
CA THR A 230 -11.69 17.20 -21.00
C THR A 230 -11.84 18.64 -20.55
N THR A 231 -11.53 19.57 -21.43
CA THR A 231 -11.59 21.03 -21.26
C THR A 231 -12.97 21.59 -20.88
N ASP A 232 -13.95 20.75 -20.53
CA ASP A 232 -15.32 21.14 -20.15
C ASP A 232 -15.74 20.76 -18.71
N ARG A 233 -14.85 20.23 -17.85
CA ARG A 233 -15.24 19.78 -16.48
C ARG A 233 -14.26 20.13 -15.35
N LYS A 234 -13.54 21.24 -15.43
CA LYS A 234 -12.56 21.62 -14.38
C LYS A 234 -13.18 22.11 -13.05
N GLU A 235 -14.42 22.59 -13.05
CA GLU A 235 -15.00 23.18 -11.83
C GLU A 235 -15.45 22.17 -10.78
N ASP A 236 -15.55 20.88 -11.13
CA ASP A 236 -16.22 19.88 -10.30
C ASP A 236 -15.32 18.69 -9.92
N ARG A 237 -14.00 18.75 -10.11
CA ARG A 237 -13.06 17.71 -9.65
C ARG A 237 -12.33 18.15 -8.40
N LEU A 238 -12.36 17.30 -7.37
CA LEU A 238 -11.63 17.53 -6.12
C LEU A 238 -10.12 17.43 -6.36
N GLN A 239 -9.36 18.33 -5.76
CA GLN A 239 -7.89 18.23 -5.69
C GLN A 239 -7.52 17.19 -4.62
N PHE A 240 -7.68 15.90 -4.94
CA PHE A 240 -7.51 14.81 -3.97
C PHE A 240 -6.17 14.86 -3.24
N ARG A 241 -5.09 15.22 -3.94
CA ARG A 241 -3.74 15.33 -3.37
C ARG A 241 -3.68 16.40 -2.26
N ASP A 242 -4.15 17.60 -2.55
CA ASP A 242 -4.10 18.73 -1.60
C ASP A 242 -5.01 18.47 -0.40
N ILE A 243 -6.22 17.98 -0.66
CA ILE A 243 -7.21 17.65 0.37
C ILE A 243 -6.66 16.54 1.28
N GLY A 244 -6.16 15.45 0.69
CA GLY A 244 -5.60 14.31 1.44
C GLY A 244 -4.42 14.73 2.32
N THR A 245 -3.48 15.51 1.76
CA THR A 245 -2.30 15.98 2.48
C THR A 245 -2.67 16.91 3.63
N GLN A 246 -3.56 17.87 3.40
CA GLN A 246 -4.01 18.81 4.43
C GLN A 246 -4.70 18.09 5.58
N ILE A 247 -5.61 17.17 5.26
CA ILE A 247 -6.41 16.46 6.27
C ILE A 247 -5.57 15.45 7.06
N LEU A 248 -4.66 14.71 6.41
CA LEU A 248 -3.78 13.77 7.11
C LEU A 248 -2.78 14.48 8.01
N ASN A 249 -2.22 15.61 7.59
CA ASN A 249 -1.36 16.43 8.46
C ASN A 249 -2.12 16.88 9.71
N LYS A 250 -3.37 17.33 9.54
CA LYS A 250 -4.23 17.72 10.65
C LYS A 250 -4.51 16.55 11.60
N TYR A 251 -4.78 15.36 11.06
CA TYR A 251 -4.96 14.13 11.83
C TYR A 251 -3.72 13.78 12.66
N VAL A 252 -2.54 13.77 12.05
CA VAL A 252 -1.27 13.45 12.73
C VAL A 252 -0.97 14.46 13.82
N LEU A 253 -1.11 15.77 13.54
CA LEU A 253 -0.92 16.82 14.53
C LEU A 253 -1.85 16.68 15.74
N ALA A 254 -3.11 16.31 15.52
CA ALA A 254 -4.07 16.08 16.60
C ALA A 254 -3.71 14.84 17.44
N CYS A 255 -3.37 13.72 16.78
CA CYS A 255 -3.08 12.44 17.44
C CYS A 255 -1.75 12.44 18.21
N GLU A 256 -0.72 13.10 17.69
CA GLU A 256 0.61 13.15 18.32
C GLU A 256 0.81 14.36 19.24
N GLY A 257 -0.06 15.36 19.12
CA GLY A 257 -0.10 16.50 20.03
C GLY A 257 -1.12 16.26 21.16
N PRO A 258 -2.28 16.93 21.14
CA PRO A 258 -3.18 16.96 22.28
C PRO A 258 -3.85 15.62 22.63
N LEU A 259 -3.84 14.63 21.71
CA LEU A 259 -4.40 13.29 21.94
C LEU A 259 -3.35 12.19 22.14
N GLN A 260 -2.08 12.56 22.37
CA GLN A 260 -1.00 11.59 22.52
C GLN A 260 -1.30 10.58 23.64
N GLY A 261 -1.19 9.29 23.32
CA GLY A 261 -1.43 8.19 24.28
C GLY A 261 -2.88 7.70 24.37
N GLN A 262 -3.81 8.25 23.57
CA GLN A 262 -5.23 7.83 23.54
C GLN A 262 -5.52 6.66 22.58
N GLY A 263 -4.50 5.91 22.15
CA GLY A 263 -4.66 4.69 21.34
C GLY A 263 -4.84 4.90 19.83
N TRP A 264 -4.70 6.13 19.32
CA TRP A 264 -4.73 6.41 17.88
C TRP A 264 -3.40 6.05 17.19
N ASN A 265 -3.47 5.38 16.03
CA ASN A 265 -2.31 5.00 15.22
C ASN A 265 -2.07 6.02 14.09
N THR A 266 -0.86 6.58 14.03
CA THR A 266 -0.45 7.58 13.02
C THR A 266 0.48 7.01 11.95
N GLU A 267 0.89 5.74 12.04
CA GLU A 267 1.85 5.10 11.14
C GLU A 267 1.36 5.11 9.70
N ASN A 268 0.15 4.61 9.45
CA ASN A 268 -0.44 4.58 8.10
C ASN A 268 -0.61 6.00 7.51
N ALA A 269 -1.08 6.96 8.32
CA ALA A 269 -1.20 8.36 7.90
C ALA A 269 0.17 8.97 7.52
N LYS A 270 1.22 8.69 8.31
CA LYS A 270 2.59 9.11 8.04
C LYS A 270 3.17 8.43 6.80
N GLU A 271 2.91 7.15 6.60
CA GLU A 271 3.34 6.44 5.39
C GLU A 271 2.72 7.05 4.14
N ILE A 272 1.41 7.33 4.16
CA ILE A 272 0.72 8.01 3.06
C ILE A 272 1.33 9.39 2.80
N LEU A 273 1.56 10.20 3.85
CA LEU A 273 2.17 11.53 3.73
C LEU A 273 3.60 11.45 3.17
N ILE A 274 4.44 10.55 3.70
CA ILE A 274 5.82 10.36 3.24
C ILE A 274 5.85 9.93 1.77
N MET A 275 4.99 8.99 1.36
CA MET A 275 4.90 8.59 -0.05
C MET A 275 4.51 9.76 -0.94
N THR A 276 3.54 10.57 -0.51
CA THR A 276 3.03 11.70 -1.29
C THR A 276 4.09 12.82 -1.38
N GLU A 277 4.77 13.13 -0.28
CA GLU A 277 5.78 14.17 -0.17
C GLU A 277 7.10 13.80 -0.87
N LYS A 278 7.60 12.57 -0.68
CA LYS A 278 8.83 12.11 -1.34
C LYS A 278 8.68 12.10 -2.87
N ILE A 279 7.52 11.69 -3.37
CA ILE A 279 7.23 11.73 -4.82
C ILE A 279 7.17 13.18 -5.29
N GLN A 280 6.43 14.06 -4.60
CA GLN A 280 6.29 15.47 -5.01
C GLN A 280 7.60 16.25 -4.99
N GLN A 281 8.40 16.11 -3.92
CA GLN A 281 9.71 16.75 -3.82
C GLN A 281 10.61 16.29 -4.96
N LEU A 282 10.65 14.97 -5.23
CA LEU A 282 11.50 14.42 -6.28
C LEU A 282 11.03 14.84 -7.68
N GLU A 283 9.74 14.83 -7.98
CA GLU A 283 9.17 15.29 -9.26
C GLU A 283 9.52 16.77 -9.50
N SER A 284 9.35 17.63 -8.48
CA SER A 284 9.69 19.05 -8.58
C SER A 284 11.18 19.30 -8.80
N LEU A 285 12.04 18.50 -8.18
CA LEU A 285 13.49 18.60 -8.28
C LEU A 285 14.01 18.09 -9.62
N VAL A 286 13.42 17.00 -10.16
CA VAL A 286 13.73 16.52 -11.51
C VAL A 286 13.32 17.57 -12.54
N ILE A 287 12.10 18.12 -12.45
CA ILE A 287 11.64 19.17 -13.35
C ILE A 287 12.57 20.38 -13.29
N ARG A 288 12.95 20.84 -12.09
CA ARG A 288 13.86 21.99 -11.90
C ARG A 288 15.26 21.71 -12.47
N SER A 289 15.79 20.50 -12.28
CA SER A 289 17.07 20.06 -12.87
C SER A 289 17.04 20.08 -14.39
N LEU A 290 16.02 19.45 -14.98
CA LEU A 290 15.85 19.38 -16.42
C LEU A 290 15.62 20.78 -17.03
N GLN A 291 14.87 21.65 -16.36
CA GLN A 291 14.72 23.07 -16.75
C GLN A 291 16.06 23.81 -16.76
N ARG A 292 16.88 23.66 -15.71
CA ARG A 292 18.19 24.30 -15.63
C ARG A 292 19.12 23.78 -16.73
N PHE A 293 19.11 22.47 -16.98
CA PHE A 293 19.90 21.86 -18.04
C PHE A 293 19.47 22.37 -19.42
N LYS A 294 18.17 22.41 -19.71
CA LYS A 294 17.62 22.93 -20.96
C LYS A 294 18.03 24.38 -21.20
N ARG A 295 17.91 25.25 -20.18
CA ARG A 295 18.36 26.65 -20.27
C ARG A 295 19.85 26.79 -20.57
N ARG A 296 20.69 25.90 -20.00
CA ARG A 296 22.16 26.00 -20.12
C ARG A 296 22.70 25.48 -21.45
N TYR A 297 22.16 24.37 -21.96
CA TYR A 297 22.72 23.67 -23.12
C TYR A 297 21.84 23.76 -24.38
N PHE A 298 20.57 24.15 -24.23
CA PHE A 298 19.61 24.31 -25.33
C PHE A 298 18.80 25.62 -25.21
N PRO A 299 19.47 26.79 -25.11
CA PRO A 299 18.79 28.08 -24.89
C PRO A 299 17.85 28.47 -26.05
N HIS A 300 18.12 28.00 -27.27
CA HIS A 300 17.29 28.25 -28.44
C HIS A 300 15.87 27.66 -28.30
N VAL A 301 15.73 26.53 -27.60
CA VAL A 301 14.44 25.84 -27.37
C VAL A 301 13.62 26.52 -26.26
N VAL A 302 14.22 27.43 -25.47
CA VAL A 302 13.56 28.18 -24.38
C VAL A 302 13.02 29.53 -24.87
N ASN A 303 13.60 30.10 -25.92
CA ASN A 303 13.28 31.46 -26.39
C ASN A 303 12.15 31.53 -27.44
N ASN A 304 11.48 30.41 -27.75
CA ASN A 304 10.37 30.37 -28.72
C ASN A 304 8.99 30.74 -28.13
N ASP A 305 8.92 31.18 -26.87
CA ASP A 305 7.70 31.76 -26.29
C ASP A 305 7.39 33.19 -26.80
N ASP A 306 8.32 33.83 -27.52
CA ASP A 306 8.07 35.09 -28.22
C ASP A 306 7.58 34.84 -29.65
N PHE A 307 6.25 34.81 -29.82
CA PHE A 307 5.57 34.88 -31.12
C PHE A 307 5.77 36.24 -31.81
N THR A 308 7.00 36.68 -32.04
CA THR A 308 7.32 37.81 -32.92
C THR A 308 8.80 37.80 -33.31
N LYS A 309 9.19 36.95 -34.27
CA LYS A 309 10.34 37.27 -35.12
C LYS A 309 9.98 37.05 -36.58
N VAL A 310 10.03 38.17 -37.30
CA VAL A 310 9.91 38.27 -38.75
C VAL A 310 10.98 37.40 -39.39
N GLU A 311 10.56 36.56 -40.33
CA GLU A 311 11.42 35.69 -41.13
C GLU A 311 12.44 36.53 -41.94
N GLU A 312 13.74 36.30 -41.73
CA GLU A 312 14.74 36.56 -42.77
C GLU A 312 14.92 35.27 -43.61
N PRO A 313 14.83 35.34 -44.96
CA PRO A 313 14.89 34.15 -45.79
C PRO A 313 16.36 33.76 -46.03
N GLY A 314 16.81 32.62 -45.48
CA GLY A 314 18.10 32.06 -45.91
C GLY A 314 18.82 31.06 -45.02
N LYS A 315 18.29 30.64 -43.87
CA LYS A 315 18.87 29.54 -43.09
C LYS A 315 17.81 28.49 -42.81
N GLU A 316 18.01 27.28 -43.34
CA GLU A 316 17.28 26.09 -42.88
C GLU A 316 17.66 25.86 -41.41
N GLU A 317 16.85 26.39 -40.49
CA GLU A 317 16.94 26.00 -39.08
C GLU A 317 16.58 24.52 -38.94
N PRO A 318 17.27 23.75 -38.08
CA PRO A 318 16.89 22.38 -37.81
C PRO A 318 15.47 22.39 -37.25
N ARG A 319 14.52 21.77 -37.96
CA ARG A 319 13.13 21.65 -37.51
C ARG A 319 13.12 20.97 -36.14
N GLU A 320 12.94 21.75 -35.08
CA GLU A 320 12.83 21.26 -33.72
C GLU A 320 11.60 20.34 -33.61
N GLY A 321 11.75 19.22 -32.90
CA GLY A 321 10.63 18.29 -32.73
C GLY A 321 9.55 18.92 -31.83
N PHE A 322 8.27 18.75 -32.18
CA PHE A 322 7.14 19.29 -31.39
C PHE A 322 7.18 18.90 -29.89
N LEU A 323 7.78 17.75 -29.55
CA LEU A 323 7.96 17.30 -28.17
C LEU A 323 9.04 18.08 -27.39
N GLU A 324 10.04 18.64 -28.07
CA GLU A 324 11.16 19.37 -27.46
C GLU A 324 10.72 20.78 -26.99
N ILE A 325 9.64 21.31 -27.59
CA ILE A 325 9.05 22.62 -27.30
C ILE A 325 8.14 22.58 -26.05
N LEU A 326 7.67 21.39 -25.66
CA LEU A 326 6.76 21.26 -24.50
C LEU A 326 7.40 21.78 -23.20
N PRO A 327 6.58 22.32 -22.27
CA PRO A 327 7.02 22.61 -20.90
C PRO A 327 7.69 21.41 -20.24
N MET A 328 8.74 21.65 -19.45
CA MET A 328 9.52 20.57 -18.83
C MET A 328 8.71 19.67 -17.90
N GLY A 329 7.69 20.21 -17.24
CA GLY A 329 6.76 19.40 -16.45
C GLY A 329 6.04 18.36 -17.31
N LEU A 330 5.64 18.71 -18.54
CA LEU A 330 4.97 17.79 -19.47
C LEU A 330 5.95 16.81 -20.09
N GLN A 331 7.17 17.24 -20.41
CA GLN A 331 8.20 16.32 -20.90
C GLN A 331 8.56 15.26 -19.85
N PHE A 332 8.74 15.69 -18.60
CA PHE A 332 8.99 14.78 -17.48
C PHE A 332 7.79 13.86 -17.21
N LEU A 333 6.57 14.39 -17.26
CA LEU A 333 5.36 13.58 -17.14
C LEU A 333 5.28 12.51 -18.24
N ILE A 334 5.59 12.83 -19.50
CA ILE A 334 5.65 11.83 -20.56
C ILE A 334 6.69 10.76 -20.23
N MET A 335 7.89 11.17 -19.79
CA MET A 335 8.96 10.25 -19.40
C MET A 335 8.57 9.36 -18.21
N SER A 336 7.75 9.83 -17.27
CA SER A 336 7.33 9.03 -16.11
C SER A 336 6.40 7.87 -16.45
N PHE A 337 5.77 7.85 -17.63
CA PHE A 337 4.99 6.72 -18.13
C PHE A 337 5.81 5.70 -18.93
N LEU A 338 7.04 6.05 -19.30
CA LEU A 338 7.88 5.19 -20.12
C LEU A 338 8.59 4.13 -19.27
N SER A 339 8.81 2.96 -19.88
CA SER A 339 9.73 1.97 -19.34
C SER A 339 11.18 2.45 -19.48
N PRO A 340 12.13 1.95 -18.68
CA PRO A 340 13.55 2.28 -18.84
C PRO A 340 14.09 2.00 -20.25
N VAL A 341 13.54 0.96 -20.91
CA VAL A 341 13.87 0.60 -22.29
C VAL A 341 13.40 1.69 -23.25
N ASP A 342 12.16 2.15 -23.11
CA ASP A 342 11.60 3.22 -23.94
C ASP A 342 12.28 4.56 -23.69
N ILE A 343 12.69 4.83 -22.45
CA ILE A 343 13.51 5.99 -22.08
C ILE A 343 14.86 5.94 -22.80
N CYS A 344 15.51 4.78 -22.86
CA CYS A 344 16.76 4.63 -23.61
C CYS A 344 16.55 4.80 -25.13
N HIS A 345 15.44 4.29 -25.68
CA HIS A 345 15.07 4.51 -27.07
C HIS A 345 14.81 6.00 -27.36
N LEU A 346 14.14 6.71 -26.46
CA LEU A 346 13.93 8.16 -26.55
C LEU A 346 15.29 8.89 -26.59
N GLY A 347 16.23 8.51 -25.72
CA GLY A 347 17.60 9.03 -25.74
C GLY A 347 18.40 8.70 -27.02
N ALA A 348 17.97 7.73 -27.82
CA ALA A 348 18.57 7.43 -29.11
C ALA A 348 18.10 8.36 -30.24
N THR A 349 16.96 9.04 -30.07
CA THR A 349 16.30 9.81 -31.14
C THR A 349 16.97 11.15 -31.47
N SER A 350 17.38 11.92 -30.47
CA SER A 350 17.99 13.24 -30.65
C SER A 350 19.07 13.53 -29.62
N ARG A 351 19.94 14.52 -29.89
CA ARG A 351 20.95 14.97 -28.93
C ARG A 351 20.32 15.57 -27.67
N TYR A 352 19.14 16.20 -27.81
CA TYR A 352 18.37 16.76 -26.72
C TYR A 352 17.89 15.66 -25.77
N TRP A 353 17.14 14.68 -26.29
CA TRP A 353 16.64 13.57 -25.48
C TRP A 353 17.76 12.71 -24.91
N ARG A 354 18.86 12.51 -25.64
CA ARG A 354 20.04 11.82 -25.11
C ARG A 354 20.61 12.47 -23.86
N ALA A 355 20.59 13.81 -23.82
CA ALA A 355 21.09 14.56 -22.69
C ALA A 355 20.09 14.54 -21.52
N MET A 356 18.79 14.73 -21.79
CA MET A 356 17.71 14.65 -20.78
C MET A 356 17.66 13.30 -20.08
N VAL A 357 17.73 12.21 -20.85
CA VAL A 357 17.67 10.85 -20.32
C VAL A 357 18.87 10.51 -19.45
N ARG A 358 19.99 11.25 -19.54
CA ARG A 358 21.18 11.03 -18.71
C ARG A 358 21.17 11.85 -17.42
N ASP A 359 20.09 12.58 -17.13
CA ASP A 359 19.96 13.33 -15.88
C ASP A 359 19.96 12.36 -14.66
N PRO A 360 20.85 12.55 -13.68
CA PRO A 360 20.93 11.65 -12.53
C PRO A 360 19.65 11.61 -11.66
N LEU A 361 18.94 12.73 -11.54
CA LEU A 361 17.73 12.82 -10.72
C LEU A 361 16.55 12.10 -11.38
N LEU A 362 16.49 12.11 -12.71
CA LEU A 362 15.54 11.28 -13.46
C LEU A 362 15.71 9.79 -13.14
N TRP A 363 16.95 9.30 -13.06
CA TRP A 363 17.20 7.90 -12.69
C TRP A 363 16.97 7.61 -11.21
N ARG A 364 17.20 8.59 -10.31
CA ARG A 364 16.78 8.47 -8.90
C ARG A 364 15.25 8.32 -8.79
N TYR A 365 14.48 9.06 -9.59
CA TYR A 365 13.02 8.92 -9.68
C TYR A 365 12.62 7.52 -10.15
N PHE A 366 13.17 7.03 -11.27
CA PHE A 366 12.85 5.69 -11.75
C PHE A 366 13.24 4.60 -10.74
N LEU A 367 14.39 4.75 -10.08
CA LEU A 367 14.84 3.83 -9.04
C LEU A 367 13.82 3.74 -7.91
N LEU A 368 13.34 4.86 -7.37
CA LEU A 368 12.35 4.86 -6.29
C LEU A 368 10.96 4.40 -6.76
N ARG A 369 10.58 4.71 -7.99
CA ARG A 369 9.31 4.29 -8.61
C ARG A 369 9.25 2.77 -8.79
N ASP A 370 10.33 2.17 -9.30
CA ASP A 370 10.31 0.78 -9.79
C ASP A 370 10.81 -0.24 -8.77
N MET A 371 11.72 0.16 -7.87
CA MET A 371 12.32 -0.72 -6.87
C MET A 371 11.30 -1.52 -6.04
N PRO A 372 10.16 -0.97 -5.59
CA PRO A 372 9.15 -1.73 -4.86
C PRO A 372 8.50 -2.87 -5.66
N TYR A 373 8.63 -2.87 -6.99
CA TYR A 373 8.03 -3.86 -7.88
C TYR A 373 9.03 -4.92 -8.36
N TRP A 374 10.30 -4.85 -7.93
CA TRP A 374 11.28 -5.87 -8.25
C TRP A 374 10.95 -7.20 -7.56
N SER A 375 11.00 -8.28 -8.32
CA SER A 375 10.70 -9.62 -7.82
C SER A 375 11.84 -10.25 -7.01
N SER A 376 13.06 -9.71 -7.10
CA SER A 376 14.18 -10.22 -6.33
C SER A 376 15.29 -9.19 -6.13
N ILE A 377 16.06 -9.36 -5.06
CA ILE A 377 17.25 -8.56 -4.74
C ILE A 377 18.30 -9.44 -4.07
N ASP A 378 19.56 -9.31 -4.43
CA ASP A 378 20.66 -10.08 -3.85
C ASP A 378 21.74 -9.17 -3.26
N HIS A 379 22.70 -9.79 -2.58
CA HIS A 379 23.83 -9.12 -1.95
C HIS A 379 24.68 -8.26 -2.90
N LEU A 380 24.66 -8.52 -4.22
CA LEU A 380 25.39 -7.72 -5.20
C LEU A 380 24.56 -6.57 -5.73
N THR A 381 23.24 -6.75 -5.81
CA THR A 381 22.29 -5.84 -6.46
C THR A 381 21.59 -4.88 -5.50
N MET A 382 21.73 -5.10 -4.19
CA MET A 382 21.13 -4.27 -3.15
C MET A 382 21.54 -2.78 -3.29
N PRO A 383 20.58 -1.86 -3.44
CA PRO A 383 20.87 -0.43 -3.48
C PRO A 383 21.24 0.11 -2.10
N GLN A 384 22.06 1.16 -2.07
CA GLN A 384 22.41 1.87 -0.83
C GLN A 384 21.26 2.80 -0.41
N LEU A 385 20.28 2.23 0.30
CA LEU A 385 19.05 2.94 0.70
C LEU A 385 19.32 4.17 1.58
N ASP A 386 20.36 4.14 2.41
CA ASP A 386 20.73 5.28 3.29
C ASP A 386 21.10 6.54 2.50
N LEU A 387 21.56 6.40 1.25
CA LEU A 387 21.85 7.52 0.36
C LEU A 387 20.60 8.05 -0.36
N LEU A 388 19.56 7.22 -0.50
CA LEU A 388 18.28 7.62 -1.09
C LEU A 388 17.40 8.40 -0.11
N ASP A 389 17.62 8.19 1.20
CA ASP A 389 16.96 8.92 2.29
C ASP A 389 17.62 10.28 2.61
N VAL A 390 18.76 10.61 1.99
CA VAL A 390 19.39 11.93 2.15
C VAL A 390 18.52 13.01 1.47
N PRO A 391 18.11 14.07 2.20
CA PRO A 391 17.41 15.21 1.62
C PRO A 391 18.26 15.83 0.50
N LEU A 392 17.63 16.10 -0.65
CA LEU A 392 18.24 16.91 -1.69
C LEU A 392 18.41 18.32 -1.09
N ILE A 393 19.65 18.84 -1.15
CA ILE A 393 20.15 20.08 -0.55
C ILE A 393 19.09 21.20 -0.45
N SER A 394 19.09 21.84 0.73
CA SER A 394 18.27 22.98 1.19
C SER A 394 18.00 24.07 0.15
N GLU A 395 16.78 24.61 0.20
CA GLU A 395 16.21 25.61 -0.72
C GLU A 395 16.90 27.00 -0.78
N ASP A 396 18.02 27.24 -0.09
CA ASP A 396 18.53 28.61 0.17
C ASP A 396 19.99 28.93 -0.24
N GLU A 397 20.69 28.10 -1.03
CA GLU A 397 21.95 28.57 -1.62
C GLU A 397 21.74 29.13 -3.03
N ASN A 398 21.89 30.45 -3.16
CA ASN A 398 22.04 31.17 -4.42
C ASN A 398 23.16 30.55 -5.26
N LEU A 399 22.80 29.64 -6.18
CA LEU A 399 23.71 28.96 -7.11
C LEU A 399 24.00 29.79 -8.37
N GLU A 400 24.11 31.11 -8.23
CA GLU A 400 24.53 32.01 -9.33
C GLU A 400 26.06 32.16 -9.39
N ASP A 401 26.78 32.01 -8.28
CA ASP A 401 28.23 32.26 -8.22
C ASP A 401 29.06 31.02 -7.84
N ARG A 402 29.01 29.95 -8.64
CA ARG A 402 30.00 28.87 -8.50
C ARG A 402 30.69 28.56 -9.81
N GLU A 403 31.89 29.13 -9.93
CA GLU A 403 32.92 28.71 -10.86
C GLU A 403 33.15 27.19 -10.74
N GLU A 404 33.31 26.60 -11.91
CA GLU A 404 33.52 25.19 -12.19
C GLU A 404 34.89 24.75 -11.63
N GLY A 405 35.01 24.61 -10.31
CA GLY A 405 36.30 24.32 -9.69
C GLY A 405 36.29 23.82 -8.25
N ASP A 406 35.30 24.16 -7.40
CA ASP A 406 35.49 23.93 -5.96
C ASP A 406 34.21 23.53 -5.19
N LEU A 407 33.63 22.40 -5.59
CA LEU A 407 32.63 21.68 -4.80
C LEU A 407 33.04 20.22 -4.59
N LYS A 408 33.39 19.94 -3.34
CA LYS A 408 33.80 18.64 -2.78
C LYS A 408 33.08 17.44 -3.42
N GLU A 409 33.92 16.60 -4.00
CA GLU A 409 33.79 15.32 -4.72
C GLU A 409 32.91 14.19 -4.10
N ARG A 410 31.99 14.47 -3.16
CA ARG A 410 31.29 13.43 -2.38
C ARG A 410 29.84 13.19 -2.76
N GLU A 411 29.08 14.20 -3.20
CA GLU A 411 27.63 14.07 -3.42
C GLU A 411 27.23 13.60 -4.84
N TRP A 412 28.15 13.65 -5.81
CA TRP A 412 27.85 13.37 -7.23
C TRP A 412 28.46 12.05 -7.74
N LYS A 413 28.89 11.17 -6.83
CA LYS A 413 29.58 9.91 -7.19
C LYS A 413 28.63 8.73 -7.45
N LEU A 414 27.34 8.86 -7.11
CA LEU A 414 26.39 7.77 -7.31
C LEU A 414 25.71 7.92 -8.68
N ASP A 415 26.09 7.05 -9.60
CA ASP A 415 25.40 6.92 -10.88
C ASP A 415 24.10 6.14 -10.68
N TYR A 416 23.00 6.85 -10.47
CA TYR A 416 21.67 6.26 -10.27
C TYR A 416 21.23 5.39 -11.46
N MET A 417 21.68 5.69 -12.68
CA MET A 417 21.40 4.84 -13.83
C MET A 417 22.12 3.50 -13.69
N SER A 418 23.39 3.51 -13.29
CA SER A 418 24.15 2.29 -13.01
C SER A 418 23.55 1.48 -11.86
N GLU A 419 23.14 2.13 -10.75
CA GLU A 419 22.47 1.45 -9.64
C GLU A 419 21.10 0.87 -10.05
N TYR A 420 20.33 1.59 -10.88
CA TYR A 420 19.09 1.08 -11.45
C TYR A 420 19.32 -0.17 -12.29
N LEU A 421 20.26 -0.12 -13.23
CA LEU A 421 20.58 -1.23 -14.14
C LEU A 421 21.11 -2.46 -13.39
N LYS A 422 21.89 -2.23 -12.34
CA LYS A 422 22.41 -3.26 -11.44
C LYS A 422 21.30 -3.92 -10.63
N GLY A 423 20.35 -3.14 -10.10
CA GLY A 423 19.24 -3.65 -9.28
C GLY A 423 18.15 -4.38 -10.07
N CYS A 424 17.79 -3.84 -11.23
CA CYS A 424 16.65 -4.28 -12.04
C CYS A 424 16.75 -5.76 -12.46
N PRO A 425 15.77 -6.62 -12.12
CA PRO A 425 15.78 -8.04 -12.47
C PRO A 425 15.94 -8.32 -13.98
N SER A 426 15.30 -7.51 -14.83
CA SER A 426 15.38 -7.64 -16.30
C SER A 426 16.78 -7.38 -16.86
N CYS A 427 17.59 -6.56 -16.17
CA CYS A 427 18.94 -6.19 -16.59
C CYS A 427 20.04 -7.01 -15.89
N ARG A 428 19.73 -7.62 -14.74
CA ARG A 428 20.70 -8.31 -13.88
C ARG A 428 21.49 -9.40 -14.61
N GLN A 429 20.85 -10.20 -15.46
CA GLN A 429 21.53 -11.30 -16.16
C GLN A 429 22.64 -10.83 -17.12
N GLN A 430 22.59 -9.57 -17.57
CA GLN A 430 23.60 -8.98 -18.45
C GLN A 430 24.78 -8.36 -17.68
N TRP A 431 24.59 -8.07 -16.40
CA TRP A 431 25.58 -7.39 -15.54
C TRP A 431 26.31 -8.30 -14.56
N VAL A 432 25.82 -9.53 -14.35
CA VAL A 432 26.60 -10.56 -13.66
C VAL A 432 27.82 -10.88 -14.54
N PRO A 433 29.07 -10.78 -14.02
CA PRO A 433 30.24 -11.12 -14.81
C PRO A 433 30.09 -12.54 -15.34
N THR A 434 30.08 -12.69 -16.67
CA THR A 434 30.31 -13.99 -17.29
C THR A 434 31.67 -14.44 -16.76
N ARG A 435 31.71 -15.49 -15.93
CA ARG A 435 32.97 -16.01 -15.39
C ARG A 435 33.96 -16.12 -16.56
N PRO A 436 35.20 -15.61 -16.44
CA PRO A 436 36.11 -15.54 -17.58
C PRO A 436 36.27 -16.94 -18.18
N ALA A 437 36.15 -17.01 -19.52
CA ALA A 437 36.28 -18.25 -20.29
C ALA A 437 37.66 -18.94 -20.12
N TYR A 438 38.62 -18.28 -19.49
CA TYR A 438 39.92 -18.85 -19.12
C TYR A 438 39.88 -19.57 -17.76
N GLY A 439 38.99 -20.57 -17.67
CA GLY A 439 39.01 -21.64 -16.66
C GLY A 439 39.00 -23.03 -17.29
N VAL A 440 39.23 -23.11 -18.59
CA VAL A 440 39.55 -24.34 -19.34
C VAL A 440 41.08 -24.41 -19.26
N VAL A 441 41.73 -25.18 -18.36
CA VAL A 441 42.19 -26.57 -18.60
C VAL A 441 42.54 -27.31 -17.28
N THR A 442 41.88 -27.08 -16.12
CA THR A 442 42.21 -27.87 -14.89
C THR A 442 41.13 -28.88 -14.45
N SER A 443 40.00 -28.96 -15.16
CA SER A 443 38.80 -29.64 -14.66
C SER A 443 38.43 -30.97 -15.32
N PHE A 444 39.37 -31.72 -15.92
CA PHE A 444 39.06 -33.08 -16.36
C PHE A 444 38.90 -34.06 -15.18
N LEU A 445 39.57 -33.79 -14.04
CA LEU A 445 39.49 -34.62 -12.84
C LEU A 445 38.33 -34.24 -11.90
N GLN A 446 37.68 -33.07 -12.09
CA GLN A 446 36.51 -32.68 -11.28
C GLN A 446 35.25 -33.50 -11.60
N TYR A 447 35.17 -34.12 -12.79
CA TYR A 447 34.08 -35.05 -13.14
C TYR A 447 34.16 -36.40 -12.40
N LEU A 448 35.31 -36.73 -11.80
CA LEU A 448 35.53 -37.99 -11.06
C LEU A 448 35.19 -37.88 -9.57
N VAL A 449 34.93 -36.67 -9.06
CA VAL A 449 34.37 -36.47 -7.72
C VAL A 449 32.86 -36.42 -7.87
N PRO A 450 32.10 -37.38 -7.31
CA PRO A 450 30.64 -37.28 -7.28
C PRO A 450 30.28 -35.95 -6.61
N SER A 451 29.62 -35.04 -7.33
CA SER A 451 29.02 -33.87 -6.69
C SER A 451 27.99 -34.41 -5.69
N SER A 452 28.23 -34.18 -4.41
CA SER A 452 27.23 -34.50 -3.39
C SER A 452 25.95 -33.72 -3.68
N GLU A 453 24.81 -34.35 -3.47
CA GLU A 453 23.50 -33.70 -3.54
C GLU A 453 23.49 -32.51 -2.55
N PRO A 454 23.30 -31.26 -3.00
CA PRO A 454 23.26 -30.11 -2.11
C PRO A 454 22.11 -30.22 -1.12
N ARG A 455 22.37 -29.89 0.15
CA ARG A 455 21.39 -29.99 1.24
C ARG A 455 21.13 -28.61 1.83
N TYR A 456 19.86 -28.24 1.98
CA TYR A 456 19.46 -26.93 2.49
C TYR A 456 18.55 -27.09 3.70
N ALA A 457 18.75 -26.27 4.73
CA ALA A 457 17.82 -26.20 5.86
C ALA A 457 16.78 -25.10 5.60
N MET A 458 15.50 -25.43 5.72
CA MET A 458 14.39 -24.50 5.53
C MET A 458 13.68 -24.22 6.86
N PHE A 459 13.60 -22.95 7.24
CA PHE A 459 12.97 -22.49 8.48
C PHE A 459 12.37 -21.08 8.30
N GLY A 460 11.53 -20.64 9.23
CA GLY A 460 11.04 -19.27 9.27
C GLY A 460 9.53 -19.14 9.49
N PRO A 461 9.05 -17.95 9.87
CA PRO A 461 7.67 -17.69 10.25
C PRO A 461 6.67 -17.92 9.11
N GLY A 462 7.05 -17.67 7.85
CA GLY A 462 6.18 -17.84 6.69
C GLY A 462 5.79 -19.31 6.41
N MET A 463 6.45 -20.28 7.05
CA MET A 463 6.02 -21.68 6.95
C MET A 463 4.80 -22.02 7.82
N GLU A 464 4.52 -21.19 8.83
CA GLU A 464 3.50 -21.44 9.85
C GLU A 464 2.40 -20.37 9.86
N GLN A 465 2.72 -19.12 9.49
CA GLN A 465 1.81 -17.98 9.57
C GLN A 465 0.91 -17.78 8.34
N LEU A 466 1.29 -18.33 7.17
CA LEU A 466 0.52 -18.17 5.93
C LEU A 466 -0.75 -19.03 5.94
N ASP A 467 -1.82 -18.52 5.32
CA ASP A 467 -3.05 -19.30 5.10
C ASP A 467 -2.82 -20.47 4.13
N VAL A 468 -1.90 -20.31 3.17
CA VAL A 468 -1.48 -21.41 2.30
C VAL A 468 -0.11 -21.91 2.72
N SER A 469 -0.02 -23.17 3.14
CA SER A 469 1.25 -23.79 3.52
C SER A 469 2.14 -24.04 2.31
N LEU A 470 3.23 -23.26 2.20
CA LEU A 470 4.26 -23.42 1.16
C LEU A 470 4.78 -24.86 1.07
N VAL A 471 5.10 -25.48 2.22
CA VAL A 471 5.66 -26.84 2.26
C VAL A 471 4.65 -27.87 1.78
N THR A 472 3.37 -27.71 2.13
CA THR A 472 2.31 -28.62 1.67
C THR A 472 2.13 -28.51 0.17
N ARG A 473 2.14 -27.29 -0.39
CA ARG A 473 2.06 -27.07 -1.84
C ARG A 473 3.28 -27.66 -2.55
N LEU A 474 4.48 -27.44 -2.03
CA LEU A 474 5.71 -28.00 -2.58
C LEU A 474 5.70 -29.54 -2.66
N MET A 475 5.07 -30.23 -1.70
CA MET A 475 4.96 -31.70 -1.74
C MET A 475 3.90 -32.22 -2.73
N HIS A 476 2.83 -31.47 -2.97
CA HIS A 476 1.67 -31.90 -3.77
C HIS A 476 1.64 -31.30 -5.18
N SER A 477 2.71 -30.62 -5.59
CA SER A 477 2.85 -30.00 -6.92
C SER A 477 4.07 -30.57 -7.66
N PRO A 478 4.03 -31.87 -8.06
CA PRO A 478 5.15 -32.52 -8.75
C PRO A 478 5.46 -31.91 -10.12
N ASP A 479 4.51 -31.17 -10.71
CA ASP A 479 4.65 -30.48 -11.99
C ASP A 479 5.63 -29.30 -11.93
N VAL A 480 5.86 -28.73 -10.75
CA VAL A 480 6.77 -27.58 -10.54
C VAL A 480 8.14 -28.06 -10.06
N LEU A 481 8.19 -28.95 -9.07
CA LEU A 481 9.42 -29.49 -8.48
C LEU A 481 9.20 -30.98 -8.14
N PRO A 482 9.54 -31.91 -9.06
CA PRO A 482 9.29 -33.33 -8.84
C PRO A 482 10.13 -33.89 -7.69
N VAL A 483 9.48 -34.67 -6.82
CA VAL A 483 10.12 -35.31 -5.67
C VAL A 483 10.92 -36.54 -6.14
N SER A 484 12.20 -36.59 -5.79
CA SER A 484 13.05 -37.78 -5.97
C SER A 484 12.80 -38.75 -4.82
N GLY A 485 12.56 -40.03 -5.13
CA GLY A 485 12.26 -41.08 -4.15
C GLY A 485 13.34 -41.30 -3.07
N THR A 486 12.91 -41.97 -1.99
CA THR A 486 13.51 -42.22 -0.67
C THR A 486 14.93 -41.69 -0.37
N PRO A 487 15.07 -40.84 0.66
CA PRO A 487 16.34 -40.22 1.06
C PRO A 487 17.29 -41.21 1.77
N GLN A 488 18.60 -41.08 1.51
CA GLN A 488 19.60 -42.11 1.87
C GLN A 488 20.25 -41.96 3.27
N ARG A 489 19.98 -40.91 4.06
CA ARG A 489 20.53 -40.80 5.44
C ARG A 489 19.60 -40.01 6.38
N GLN A 490 19.27 -40.61 7.53
CA GLN A 490 18.56 -39.94 8.62
C GLN A 490 19.54 -39.11 9.47
N ILE A 491 19.19 -37.86 9.75
CA ILE A 491 19.79 -37.09 10.84
C ILE A 491 18.99 -37.42 12.11
N ASN A 492 19.68 -37.76 13.21
CA ASN A 492 19.04 -38.17 14.46
C ASN A 492 18.05 -37.09 14.94
N GLY A 493 16.76 -37.44 14.96
CA GLY A 493 15.69 -36.58 15.51
C GLY A 493 15.04 -35.60 14.53
N VAL A 494 15.62 -35.31 13.35
CA VAL A 494 15.06 -34.38 12.34
C VAL A 494 14.52 -35.11 11.10
N GLY A 495 14.99 -36.34 10.84
CA GLY A 495 14.65 -37.10 9.64
C GLY A 495 15.64 -36.83 8.50
N SER A 496 15.26 -37.22 7.29
CA SER A 496 16.15 -37.31 6.13
C SER A 496 15.91 -36.24 5.05
N GLY A 497 14.95 -35.34 5.29
CA GLY A 497 14.54 -34.30 4.34
C GLY A 497 13.77 -34.85 3.15
N ILE A 498 13.38 -33.94 2.25
CA ILE A 498 12.72 -34.26 0.98
C ILE A 498 13.68 -33.87 -0.15
N SER A 499 13.95 -34.83 -1.05
CA SER A 499 14.79 -34.60 -2.23
C SER A 499 13.92 -34.19 -3.42
N TYR A 500 14.34 -33.16 -4.12
CA TYR A 500 13.66 -32.59 -5.29
C TYR A 500 14.58 -32.64 -6.51
N ILE A 501 13.98 -32.59 -7.70
CA ILE A 501 14.69 -32.52 -8.98
C ILE A 501 14.35 -31.19 -9.65
N PHE A 502 15.36 -30.37 -9.90
CA PHE A 502 15.26 -29.10 -10.63
C PHE A 502 15.65 -29.31 -12.11
N ASN A 503 14.84 -28.79 -13.03
CA ASN A 503 15.02 -28.89 -14.49
C ASN A 503 15.33 -30.30 -15.00
N ASN A 504 14.82 -31.34 -14.34
CA ASN A 504 15.09 -32.75 -14.64
C ASN A 504 16.58 -33.15 -14.66
N GLN A 505 17.48 -32.33 -14.10
CA GLN A 505 18.93 -32.52 -14.16
C GLN A 505 19.60 -32.48 -12.78
N HIS A 506 19.13 -31.61 -11.89
CA HIS A 506 19.82 -31.34 -10.63
C HIS A 506 19.00 -31.82 -9.44
N LYS A 507 19.58 -32.72 -8.65
CA LYS A 507 18.97 -33.18 -7.39
C LYS A 507 19.46 -32.35 -6.22
N PHE A 508 18.56 -32.03 -5.30
CA PHE A 508 18.89 -31.34 -4.05
C PHE A 508 17.91 -31.71 -2.95
N ASN A 509 18.34 -31.61 -1.69
CA ASN A 509 17.56 -32.02 -0.52
C ASN A 509 17.21 -30.82 0.36
N ILE A 510 15.95 -30.74 0.81
CA ILE A 510 15.49 -29.74 1.78
C ILE A 510 15.15 -30.41 3.11
N LEU A 511 15.76 -29.92 4.19
CA LEU A 511 15.50 -30.26 5.58
C LEU A 511 14.59 -29.20 6.20
N THR A 512 13.30 -29.49 6.31
CA THR A 512 12.30 -28.56 6.86
C THR A 512 12.29 -28.60 8.38
N LEU A 513 12.60 -27.47 9.02
CA LEU A 513 12.64 -27.31 10.47
C LEU A 513 11.35 -26.64 10.95
N TYR A 514 10.55 -27.36 11.74
CA TYR A 514 9.31 -26.84 12.34
C TYR A 514 9.48 -26.56 13.82
N SER A 515 8.85 -25.48 14.31
CA SER A 515 8.88 -25.10 15.72
C SER A 515 7.92 -25.92 16.59
N THR A 516 6.74 -26.26 16.08
CA THR A 516 5.68 -26.91 16.86
C THR A 516 4.96 -28.03 16.10
N ASN A 517 4.20 -28.86 16.82
CA ASN A 517 3.43 -29.95 16.20
C ASN A 517 2.27 -29.41 15.35
N ARG A 518 1.76 -30.20 14.39
CA ARG A 518 0.70 -29.77 13.44
C ARG A 518 -0.56 -29.22 14.15
N ALA A 519 -0.96 -29.80 15.28
CA ALA A 519 -2.18 -29.42 16.00
C ALA A 519 -2.03 -28.12 16.83
N GLU A 520 -0.81 -27.78 17.25
CA GLU A 520 -0.48 -26.48 17.86
C GLU A 520 -0.48 -25.38 16.80
N ARG A 521 0.07 -25.64 15.61
CA ARG A 521 0.07 -24.69 14.47
C ARG A 521 -1.33 -24.34 13.98
N GLU A 522 -2.19 -25.32 13.76
CA GLU A 522 -3.58 -25.10 13.34
C GLU A 522 -4.36 -24.28 14.38
N ARG A 523 -4.10 -24.48 15.69
CA ARG A 523 -4.73 -23.68 16.76
C ARG A 523 -4.22 -22.25 16.82
N ALA A 524 -2.91 -22.04 16.70
CA ALA A 524 -2.31 -20.70 16.68
C ALA A 524 -2.79 -19.89 15.47
N ARG A 525 -3.02 -20.55 14.32
CA ARG A 525 -3.54 -19.95 13.09
C ARG A 525 -4.96 -19.40 13.23
N VAL A 526 -5.82 -20.11 13.97
CA VAL A 526 -7.20 -19.69 14.24
C VAL A 526 -7.28 -18.60 15.32
N GLN A 527 -6.32 -18.56 16.24
CA GLN A 527 -6.37 -17.69 17.42
C GLN A 527 -5.52 -16.41 17.31
N GLN A 528 -4.76 -16.22 16.22
CA GLN A 528 -3.82 -15.09 16.03
C GLN A 528 -2.88 -14.85 17.24
N GLN A 529 -2.48 -15.92 17.94
CA GLN A 529 -1.56 -15.84 19.09
C GLN A 529 -0.13 -16.23 18.68
N SER A 530 0.87 -15.46 19.14
CA SER A 530 2.28 -15.79 18.95
C SER A 530 2.64 -17.03 19.78
N THR A 531 3.09 -18.09 19.11
CA THR A 531 3.64 -19.28 19.78
C THR A 531 5.16 -19.13 19.88
N SER A 532 5.70 -19.23 21.10
CA SER A 532 7.15 -19.16 21.32
C SER A 532 7.86 -20.26 20.54
N SER A 533 8.88 -19.90 19.74
CA SER A 533 9.57 -20.86 18.88
C SER A 533 10.38 -21.88 19.69
N LYS A 534 10.12 -23.19 19.53
CA LYS A 534 10.92 -24.25 20.20
C LYS A 534 12.24 -24.54 19.47
N LEU A 535 12.50 -23.88 18.34
CA LEU A 535 13.76 -24.01 17.59
C LEU A 535 14.91 -23.24 18.23
N PHE A 536 14.59 -22.23 19.03
CA PHE A 536 15.56 -21.30 19.61
C PHE A 536 15.37 -21.20 21.12
N THR A 537 16.47 -21.18 21.84
CA THR A 537 16.52 -20.87 23.28
C THR A 537 17.00 -19.45 23.46
N PHE A 538 16.23 -18.64 24.18
CA PHE A 538 16.61 -17.27 24.52
C PHE A 538 17.70 -17.27 25.60
N GLU A 539 18.85 -16.66 25.30
CA GLU A 539 20.02 -16.64 26.20
C GLU A 539 20.24 -15.28 26.87
N GLY A 540 19.53 -14.23 26.45
CA GLY A 540 19.63 -12.88 27.01
C GLY A 540 19.60 -11.80 25.94
N THR A 541 20.11 -10.61 26.27
CA THR A 541 20.23 -9.46 25.37
C THR A 541 21.69 -9.07 25.24
N ASP A 542 22.15 -8.75 24.03
CA ASP A 542 23.52 -8.31 23.79
C ASP A 542 23.75 -6.85 24.22
N GLU A 543 25.01 -6.38 24.15
CA GLU A 543 25.39 -4.99 24.49
C GLU A 543 24.71 -3.94 23.59
N SER A 544 24.15 -4.35 22.45
CA SER A 544 23.40 -3.47 21.52
C SER A 544 21.88 -3.48 21.78
N GLY A 545 21.41 -4.27 22.75
CA GLY A 545 20.00 -4.41 23.08
C GLY A 545 19.21 -5.34 22.16
N LEU A 546 19.88 -6.19 21.35
CA LEU A 546 19.25 -7.22 20.53
C LEU A 546 19.14 -8.54 21.31
N PRO A 547 18.02 -9.29 21.15
CA PRO A 547 17.87 -10.59 21.77
C PRO A 547 18.92 -11.56 21.21
N VAL A 548 19.50 -12.38 22.09
CA VAL A 548 20.45 -13.43 21.72
C VAL A 548 19.75 -14.78 21.83
N TYR A 549 19.77 -15.52 20.73
CA TYR A 549 19.20 -16.84 20.64
C TYR A 549 20.30 -17.87 20.36
N SER A 550 20.17 -19.05 20.95
CA SER A 550 20.93 -20.23 20.56
C SER A 550 20.01 -21.26 19.89
N PRO A 551 20.42 -21.87 18.77
CA PRO A 551 19.61 -22.91 18.14
C PRO A 551 19.61 -24.19 18.99
N ALA A 552 18.48 -24.90 19.01
CA ALA A 552 18.36 -26.16 19.72
C ALA A 552 19.41 -27.20 19.23
N PRO A 553 19.83 -28.17 20.07
CA PRO A 553 20.90 -29.11 19.72
C PRO A 553 20.68 -29.89 18.41
N GLN A 554 19.43 -30.21 18.07
CA GLN A 554 19.09 -30.86 16.80
C GLN A 554 19.28 -29.93 15.59
N VAL A 555 18.98 -28.63 15.76
CA VAL A 555 19.17 -27.61 14.72
C VAL A 555 20.66 -27.35 14.51
N GLN A 556 21.45 -27.35 15.59
CA GLN A 556 22.92 -27.23 15.49
C GLN A 556 23.51 -28.34 14.61
N GLN A 557 23.09 -29.61 14.83
CA GLN A 557 23.52 -30.75 13.99
C GLN A 557 23.14 -30.57 12.51
N VAL A 558 21.98 -30.00 12.22
CA VAL A 558 21.55 -29.70 10.84
C VAL A 558 22.44 -28.61 10.24
N CYS A 559 22.77 -27.56 10.98
CA CYS A 559 23.62 -26.47 10.51
C CYS A 559 25.00 -26.94 10.06
N GLN A 560 25.55 -28.01 10.66
CA GLN A 560 26.85 -28.58 10.28
C GLN A 560 26.83 -29.32 8.93
N VAL A 561 25.69 -29.91 8.57
CA VAL A 561 25.59 -30.84 7.42
C VAL A 561 24.95 -30.24 6.16
N VAL A 562 24.42 -29.02 6.25
CA VAL A 562 23.82 -28.30 5.12
C VAL A 562 24.82 -27.41 4.40
N ASP A 563 24.60 -27.25 3.11
CA ASP A 563 25.37 -26.40 2.19
C ASP A 563 24.83 -24.96 2.15
N GLY A 564 23.61 -24.71 2.65
CA GLY A 564 22.98 -23.39 2.67
C GLY A 564 21.65 -23.38 3.42
N PHE A 565 21.04 -22.19 3.49
CA PHE A 565 19.83 -21.95 4.26
C PHE A 565 18.72 -21.32 3.41
N ILE A 566 17.48 -21.70 3.71
CA ILE A 566 16.26 -21.11 3.14
C ILE A 566 15.45 -20.54 4.30
N TYR A 567 15.35 -19.21 4.37
CA TYR A 567 14.51 -18.52 5.33
C TYR A 567 13.18 -18.13 4.68
N VAL A 568 12.07 -18.60 5.22
CA VAL A 568 10.72 -18.29 4.72
C VAL A 568 10.13 -17.16 5.55
N ALA A 569 10.18 -15.95 5.00
CA ALA A 569 9.62 -14.75 5.62
C ALA A 569 8.12 -14.64 5.30
N ASN A 570 7.33 -14.19 6.29
CA ASN A 570 5.96 -13.78 6.05
C ASN A 570 5.95 -12.35 5.51
N ALA A 571 5.54 -12.19 4.25
CA ALA A 571 5.42 -10.90 3.60
C ALA A 571 4.03 -10.28 3.71
N GLU A 572 3.06 -10.98 4.34
CA GLU A 572 1.67 -10.53 4.46
C GLU A 572 1.43 -9.60 5.67
N SER A 573 2.27 -9.70 6.71
CA SER A 573 2.13 -8.96 7.96
C SER A 573 3.35 -8.08 8.22
N ALA A 574 3.11 -6.81 8.52
CA ALA A 574 4.13 -5.88 9.03
C ALA A 574 4.42 -6.10 10.53
N GLY A 575 3.69 -6.99 11.21
CA GLY A 575 3.70 -7.14 12.68
C GLY A 575 4.60 -8.24 13.26
N GLY A 576 5.72 -8.58 12.62
CA GLY A 576 6.75 -9.44 13.22
C GLY A 576 7.72 -8.63 14.08
N ASP A 577 8.21 -9.18 15.20
CA ASP A 577 9.28 -8.55 15.97
C ASP A 577 10.59 -8.63 15.15
N GLU A 578 10.90 -7.56 14.41
CA GLU A 578 12.09 -7.42 13.56
C GLU A 578 13.35 -7.89 14.29
N LYS A 579 13.47 -7.56 15.58
CA LYS A 579 14.68 -7.85 16.37
C LYS A 579 14.83 -9.34 16.62
N GLU A 580 13.72 -10.05 16.82
CA GLU A 580 13.73 -11.50 17.01
C GLU A 580 14.09 -12.23 15.71
N GLU A 581 13.48 -11.87 14.58
CA GLU A 581 13.77 -12.51 13.28
C GLU A 581 15.25 -12.36 12.90
N VAL A 582 15.79 -11.15 13.05
CA VAL A 582 17.22 -10.86 12.77
C VAL A 582 18.12 -11.70 13.66
N ALA A 583 17.80 -11.80 14.95
CA ALA A 583 18.59 -12.56 15.91
C ALA A 583 18.54 -14.07 15.64
N GLN A 584 17.36 -14.61 15.29
CA GLN A 584 17.18 -16.02 14.93
C GLN A 584 17.96 -16.39 13.66
N ILE A 585 17.89 -15.56 12.62
CA ILE A 585 18.68 -15.77 11.39
C ILE A 585 20.17 -15.77 11.73
N ARG A 586 20.63 -14.78 12.50
CA ARG A 586 22.04 -14.67 12.92
C ARG A 586 22.48 -15.89 13.74
N ALA A 587 21.62 -16.42 14.62
CA ALA A 587 21.91 -17.61 15.42
C ALA A 587 22.13 -18.87 14.55
N VAL A 588 21.32 -19.07 13.51
CA VAL A 588 21.48 -20.19 12.57
C VAL A 588 22.73 -20.05 11.71
N LEU A 589 23.02 -18.83 11.24
CA LEU A 589 24.19 -18.57 10.39
C LEU A 589 25.51 -18.66 11.17
N ASN A 590 25.49 -18.34 12.46
CA ASN A 590 26.67 -18.37 13.34
C ASN A 590 26.82 -19.68 14.12
N CYS A 591 26.02 -20.72 13.82
CA CYS A 591 26.05 -22.00 14.53
C CYS A 591 27.42 -22.70 14.51
N GLU A 592 28.35 -22.32 13.62
CA GLU A 592 29.70 -22.89 13.55
C GLU A 592 30.80 -21.85 13.26
N GLY A 593 32.00 -22.16 13.75
CA GLY A 593 33.28 -21.59 13.31
C GLY A 593 33.79 -22.19 11.99
N ASP A 594 32.89 -22.44 11.03
CA ASP A 594 33.20 -23.00 9.72
C ASP A 594 33.73 -21.92 8.76
N HIS A 595 34.78 -22.23 8.00
CA HIS A 595 35.52 -21.26 7.16
C HIS A 595 34.81 -20.93 5.83
N LYS A 596 33.65 -21.53 5.54
CA LYS A 596 32.87 -21.28 4.32
C LYS A 596 31.57 -20.54 4.61
N ALA A 597 31.42 -19.35 4.03
CA ALA A 597 30.17 -18.60 4.04
C ALA A 597 29.08 -19.37 3.25
N LYS A 598 28.10 -19.92 3.97
CA LYS A 598 26.95 -20.65 3.39
C LYS A 598 25.92 -19.64 2.86
N PRO A 599 25.36 -19.82 1.64
CA PRO A 599 24.37 -18.91 1.08
C PRO A 599 23.04 -18.95 1.84
N LEU A 600 22.36 -17.80 1.89
CA LEU A 600 21.02 -17.63 2.46
C LEU A 600 20.02 -17.19 1.38
N LEU A 601 19.05 -18.04 1.08
CA LEU A 601 17.89 -17.68 0.27
C LEU A 601 16.73 -17.26 1.20
N VAL A 602 16.24 -16.04 1.05
CA VAL A 602 15.05 -15.55 1.75
C VAL A 602 13.87 -15.59 0.78
N LEU A 603 12.87 -16.42 1.07
CA LEU A 603 11.61 -16.44 0.34
C LEU A 603 10.65 -15.47 1.01
N CYS A 604 10.39 -14.35 0.33
CA CYS A 604 9.42 -13.34 0.75
C CYS A 604 8.02 -13.85 0.35
N CYS A 605 7.39 -14.64 1.22
CA CYS A 605 6.22 -15.43 0.87
C CYS A 605 4.90 -14.74 1.23
N ILE A 606 3.95 -14.82 0.30
CA ILE A 606 2.52 -14.58 0.54
C ILE A 606 1.72 -15.86 0.27
N SER A 607 0.53 -15.98 0.85
CA SER A 607 -0.32 -17.16 0.74
C SER A 607 -0.79 -17.39 -0.70
N ARG A 608 -1.36 -16.34 -1.30
CA ARG A 608 -1.91 -16.35 -2.67
C ARG A 608 -1.47 -15.09 -3.39
N GLU A 609 -1.44 -15.11 -4.72
CA GLU A 609 -1.37 -13.87 -5.50
C GLU A 609 -2.67 -13.13 -5.25
N GLN A 610 -2.69 -12.28 -4.22
CA GLN A 610 -3.86 -11.49 -3.90
C GLN A 610 -4.15 -10.61 -5.11
N PRO A 611 -5.31 -10.76 -5.75
CA PRO A 611 -5.77 -9.73 -6.67
C PRO A 611 -5.79 -8.43 -5.89
N GLU A 612 -6.35 -8.38 -4.69
CA GLU A 612 -6.31 -7.21 -3.82
C GLU A 612 -6.90 -7.64 -2.43
N THR A 613 -6.25 -7.35 -1.31
CA THR A 613 -6.76 -7.45 0.09
C THR A 613 -5.71 -6.73 0.94
N HIS A 614 -6.04 -6.21 2.12
CA HIS A 614 -5.27 -5.21 2.90
C HIS A 614 -3.78 -5.51 3.21
N SER A 615 -3.23 -6.61 2.73
CA SER A 615 -1.81 -6.90 2.80
C SER A 615 -1.09 -6.40 1.54
N THR A 616 -0.53 -5.19 1.59
CA THR A 616 0.55 -4.83 0.68
C THR A 616 1.72 -5.77 0.99
N ARG A 617 2.01 -6.72 0.08
CA ARG A 617 3.22 -7.52 0.15
C ARG A 617 4.38 -6.59 0.49
N THR A 618 5.15 -6.91 1.52
CA THR A 618 6.41 -6.21 1.78
C THR A 618 7.37 -6.44 0.60
N PRO A 619 7.77 -5.42 -0.16
CA PRO A 619 8.69 -5.60 -1.28
C PRO A 619 10.02 -6.23 -0.84
N CYS A 620 10.62 -7.06 -1.70
CA CYS A 620 11.86 -7.78 -1.39
C CYS A 620 12.99 -6.88 -0.88
N VAL A 621 13.11 -5.64 -1.39
CA VAL A 621 14.12 -4.66 -0.97
C VAL A 621 13.90 -4.18 0.46
N TYR A 622 12.66 -3.90 0.84
CA TYR A 622 12.34 -3.52 2.22
C TYR A 622 12.45 -4.70 3.17
N MET A 623 12.10 -5.92 2.72
CA MET A 623 12.34 -7.14 3.49
C MET A 623 13.84 -7.34 3.77
N ALA A 624 14.71 -7.11 2.76
CA ALA A 624 16.15 -7.18 2.93
C ALA A 624 16.66 -6.15 3.95
N LYS A 625 16.13 -4.91 3.93
CA LYS A 625 16.44 -3.86 4.90
C LYS A 625 16.01 -4.26 6.31
N ARG A 626 14.75 -4.70 6.47
CA ARG A 626 14.15 -5.14 7.74
C ARG A 626 14.96 -6.26 8.39
N LEU A 627 15.36 -7.26 7.61
CA LEU A 627 16.16 -8.38 8.10
C LEU A 627 17.67 -8.07 8.23
N ARG A 628 18.08 -6.81 7.98
CA ARG A 628 19.48 -6.35 8.04
C ARG A 628 20.45 -7.21 7.23
N LEU A 629 19.98 -7.80 6.13
CA LEU A 629 20.79 -8.66 5.26
C LEU A 629 22.04 -7.95 4.69
N PRO A 630 22.03 -6.64 4.35
CA PRO A 630 23.22 -5.95 3.87
C PRO A 630 24.41 -5.95 4.85
N GLN A 631 24.16 -6.25 6.13
CA GLN A 631 25.21 -6.36 7.15
C GLN A 631 25.87 -7.75 7.16
N LEU A 632 25.30 -8.74 6.47
CA LEU A 632 25.85 -10.09 6.38
C LEU A 632 26.93 -10.14 5.30
N SER A 633 28.06 -10.78 5.63
CA SER A 633 29.18 -10.97 4.69
C SER A 633 29.01 -12.18 3.78
N LEU A 634 27.97 -13.00 3.99
CA LEU A 634 27.66 -14.19 3.19
C LEU A 634 26.77 -13.87 1.98
N PRO A 635 26.81 -14.69 0.92
CA PRO A 635 25.91 -14.52 -0.22
C PRO A 635 24.44 -14.69 0.20
N TRP A 636 23.59 -13.72 -0.13
CA TRP A 636 22.15 -13.80 0.12
C TRP A 636 21.33 -13.30 -1.06
N MET A 637 20.08 -13.77 -1.14
CA MET A 637 19.06 -13.28 -2.07
C MET A 637 17.70 -13.30 -1.39
N VAL A 638 16.92 -12.24 -1.59
CA VAL A 638 15.49 -12.18 -1.29
C VAL A 638 14.72 -12.36 -2.59
N GLN A 639 13.80 -13.31 -2.58
CA GLN A 639 12.96 -13.68 -3.72
C GLN A 639 11.49 -13.60 -3.33
N ASP A 640 10.75 -12.76 -4.03
CA ASP A 640 9.30 -12.73 -3.91
C ASP A 640 8.71 -14.07 -4.33
N THR A 641 7.86 -14.64 -3.46
CA THR A 641 7.32 -15.99 -3.65
C THR A 641 5.84 -16.04 -3.28
N VAL A 642 5.08 -16.90 -3.96
CA VAL A 642 3.65 -17.12 -3.68
C VAL A 642 3.46 -18.59 -3.34
N ALA A 643 2.92 -18.89 -2.15
CA ALA A 643 2.79 -20.25 -1.67
C ALA A 643 1.82 -21.10 -2.52
N GLU A 644 0.72 -20.52 -3.00
CA GLU A 644 -0.28 -21.24 -3.80
C GLU A 644 0.20 -21.64 -5.20
N SER A 645 0.77 -20.69 -5.96
CA SER A 645 1.25 -20.91 -7.33
C SER A 645 2.70 -21.41 -7.40
N LEU A 646 3.45 -21.29 -6.30
CA LEU A 646 4.90 -21.50 -6.24
C LEU A 646 5.68 -20.55 -7.18
N SER A 647 5.08 -19.43 -7.60
CA SER A 647 5.76 -18.44 -8.43
C SER A 647 6.95 -17.85 -7.67
N GLY A 648 8.05 -17.59 -8.40
CA GLY A 648 9.33 -17.12 -7.85
C GLY A 648 10.18 -18.17 -7.14
N LEU A 649 9.62 -19.31 -6.71
CA LEU A 649 10.38 -20.36 -6.01
C LEU A 649 11.52 -20.93 -6.87
N LEU A 650 11.25 -21.20 -8.14
CA LEU A 650 12.23 -21.77 -9.07
C LEU A 650 13.41 -20.82 -9.31
N ASP A 651 13.16 -19.50 -9.38
CA ASP A 651 14.20 -18.49 -9.50
C ASP A 651 15.08 -18.44 -8.25
N GLY A 652 14.47 -18.56 -7.07
CA GLY A 652 15.15 -18.72 -5.79
C GLY A 652 16.07 -19.94 -5.74
N VAL A 653 15.54 -21.11 -6.09
CA VAL A 653 16.27 -22.38 -6.11
C VAL A 653 17.39 -22.36 -7.15
N SER A 654 17.14 -21.79 -8.33
CA SER A 654 18.11 -21.57 -9.40
C SER A 654 19.34 -20.81 -8.88
N TRP A 655 19.11 -19.68 -8.20
CA TRP A 655 20.18 -18.88 -7.59
C TRP A 655 20.96 -19.66 -6.53
N LEU A 656 20.24 -20.39 -5.67
CA LEU A 656 20.84 -21.16 -4.57
C LEU A 656 21.73 -22.31 -5.09
N LEU A 657 21.26 -23.04 -6.12
CA LEU A 657 22.06 -24.07 -6.79
C LEU A 657 23.28 -23.49 -7.53
N GLY A 658 23.14 -22.29 -8.11
CA GLY A 658 24.24 -21.56 -8.73
C GLY A 658 25.35 -21.20 -7.74
N CYS A 659 25.00 -20.87 -6.49
CA CYS A 659 25.97 -20.63 -5.42
C CYS A 659 26.76 -21.90 -5.05
N SER A 660 26.13 -23.07 -5.13
CA SER A 660 26.73 -24.38 -4.87
C SER A 660 27.63 -24.89 -6.01
N GLY A 661 27.84 -24.10 -7.07
CA GLY A 661 28.77 -24.43 -8.16
C GLY A 661 28.18 -25.31 -9.27
N VAL A 662 26.87 -25.56 -9.25
CA VAL A 662 26.16 -26.31 -10.29
C VAL A 662 26.03 -25.44 -11.55
N ARG A 663 26.57 -25.91 -12.69
CA ARG A 663 26.40 -25.20 -13.97
C ARG A 663 24.97 -25.41 -14.49
N MET A 664 24.17 -24.37 -14.38
CA MET A 664 22.85 -24.30 -15.00
C MET A 664 23.03 -24.14 -16.51
N GLY A 665 22.60 -25.13 -17.29
CA GLY A 665 22.54 -24.99 -18.75
C GLY A 665 21.50 -23.94 -19.11
N ALA A 666 21.87 -22.92 -19.90
CA ALA A 666 20.91 -21.98 -20.45
C ALA A 666 19.96 -22.74 -21.40
N SER A 667 18.70 -22.88 -21.00
CA SER A 667 17.63 -23.31 -21.90
C SER A 667 17.23 -22.11 -22.75
N HIS A 668 17.58 -22.17 -24.04
CA HIS A 668 17.02 -21.29 -25.07
C HIS A 668 15.58 -21.66 -25.40
#